data_AF-A0A1V5IU82-F1
#
_entry.id   AF-A0A1V5IU82-F1
#
_cell.length_a   1.000
_cell.length_b   1.000
_cell.length_c   1.000
_cell.angle_alpha   90.00
_cell.angle_beta   90.00
_cell.angle_gamma   90.00
#
_symmetry.space_group_name_H-M   'P 1'
#
loop_
_entity.id
_entity.type
_entity.pdbx_description
1 polymer ?
#
loop_
_entity_poly.entity_id
_entity_poly.type
_entity_poly.pdbx_seq_one_letter_code
_entity_poly.pdbx_strand_id
1 'polypeptide(L)'
;MKTIVSIIVICLLFATNIFAAGTCNSSGKTGTSPYTAASLSRADVQGCLTNAERGSTVILPSGIETWSEKVTYNKALIIQGQGTSNTIIKNGQSKCSLSDCENFRCSTFMLEYTAPNEAGATADLAYTHRITGIRFDMQYQALGIKLRNTVTTFPLTNIIIDNNSFVNCWDCDTASTLSSSPAIDLLGRFYGVIHSNSFYGFPILSISGANGSTGLNAGVTHFNYSDFNTVYGSSGFVFLEDNYFYSDGSRTYTGAEPFLIEQANGQNVIMRYNDFISNRTNSPHAKPWSPHHPAGRVNVGGKGGEFYGNYIKNNAGNVSWIWATPRSGRNIIFNNRIYTSYGTMQWTMYNPTSYPPTTTTTACGSNVYAPWIGKYYCDKAGQPQHIWEAYQWANKYGNTGTGVYSATTVSDGGRLTENKHYYNCPGCASGQSTYVSGNFNGTSGVGCGTAATMNAIETCTNGVGFWVPNPAIDASAASCSNINSWVGRNNLLAASVNGKIGTLYTCENNTWVEYYQPYTYPHPLRGSDTVIPITTLNSVCSGADCATPLVCEGGSCTVVITVTATDNVAVSGVKACLENGTTCVTGTSYADMGLSFVNTSGNTWTLTLEGVEDDGSFAYNIKSIDSSGNESANLIAAFDTEANSDITNPTLDTVVFDGTNLTLTFSEAVKDSGTYANTQWTFTADSTPITLTCVESWNSDQLICTPASCVDKDATLLLDYNQPGTDDAITDIAGNPLEDITDKAVTNNGTADCGTPTTTSLWPHDAAPPATSATDCPSNLGHEFFSTTGGHISQGCFYKHADMDGQTHIWSLWRDGVELAQKTFTDEPESGWICQDLESPAEILPDVSYRISIHTSGNYYVRTGSYFANPYTNGPFTVPAIGGKYTDSVSVAYPTSNTATNLWVDFTFAPTGSTTWDVTVTNGSAAGYKCNVAESRVVDNGNATEVEVEVANGWKATFSGCGAGSTVQNGNQYTHTTAAITENCTVEVICEQRRSPLWLIP
;
A
#
# COMPACT_ATOMS: atom_id res chain seq x y z
N MET A 1 20.11 -24.92 -41.14
CA MET A 1 18.69 -24.73 -41.50
C MET A 1 17.69 -25.48 -40.63
N LYS A 2 18.00 -26.63 -40.00
CA LYS A 2 17.06 -27.29 -39.06
C LYS A 2 17.03 -26.70 -37.64
N THR A 3 18.04 -25.95 -37.23
CA THR A 3 18.09 -25.32 -35.88
C THR A 3 17.44 -23.94 -35.84
N ILE A 4 17.36 -23.25 -37.00
CA ILE A 4 16.76 -21.91 -37.10
C ILE A 4 15.22 -21.98 -37.13
N VAL A 5 14.65 -23.06 -37.68
CA VAL A 5 13.19 -23.28 -37.68
C VAL A 5 12.65 -23.62 -36.29
N SER A 6 13.42 -24.30 -35.43
CA SER A 6 13.01 -24.58 -34.05
C SER A 6 13.05 -23.35 -33.14
N ILE A 7 13.97 -22.41 -33.38
CA ILE A 7 14.04 -21.17 -32.59
C ILE A 7 12.92 -20.20 -33.01
N ILE A 8 12.53 -20.17 -34.29
CA ILE A 8 11.41 -19.35 -34.77
C ILE A 8 10.05 -19.91 -34.30
N VAL A 9 9.87 -21.24 -34.24
CA VAL A 9 8.64 -21.85 -33.70
C VAL A 9 8.55 -21.73 -32.17
N ILE A 10 9.69 -21.72 -31.46
CA ILE A 10 9.70 -21.47 -30.00
C ILE A 10 9.48 -19.98 -29.70
N CYS A 11 10.01 -19.04 -30.49
CA CYS A 11 9.75 -17.61 -30.29
C CYS A 11 8.32 -17.18 -30.69
N LEU A 12 7.67 -17.88 -31.63
CA LEU A 12 6.26 -17.65 -31.98
C LEU A 12 5.24 -18.29 -31.01
N LEU A 13 5.67 -19.14 -30.08
CA LEU A 13 4.82 -19.72 -29.03
C LEU A 13 4.89 -18.96 -27.70
N PHE A 14 5.81 -17.99 -27.55
CA PHE A 14 5.92 -17.13 -26.37
C PHE A 14 5.37 -15.71 -26.58
N ALA A 15 4.84 -15.40 -27.76
CA ALA A 15 4.01 -14.21 -27.97
C ALA A 15 2.53 -14.60 -27.78
N THR A 16 1.85 -13.88 -26.88
CA THR A 16 0.42 -13.98 -26.52
C THR A 16 -0.04 -15.22 -25.74
N ASN A 17 0.40 -15.33 -24.49
CA ASN A 17 -0.52 -15.71 -23.40
C ASN A 17 -0.45 -14.63 -22.32
N ILE A 18 -0.86 -13.41 -22.70
CA ILE A 18 -1.53 -12.55 -21.72
C ILE A 18 -2.82 -13.33 -21.43
N PHE A 19 -2.81 -14.15 -20.37
CA PHE A 19 -4.05 -14.75 -19.88
C PHE A 19 -4.93 -13.59 -19.43
N ALA A 20 -5.78 -13.11 -20.33
CA ALA A 20 -6.82 -12.16 -19.96
C ALA A 20 -7.59 -12.79 -18.80
N ALA A 21 -7.72 -12.04 -17.70
CA ALA A 21 -8.56 -12.45 -16.58
C ALA A 21 -9.90 -12.91 -17.14
N GLY A 22 -10.33 -14.10 -16.72
CA GLY A 22 -11.56 -14.69 -17.24
C GLY A 22 -12.76 -13.81 -16.93
N THR A 23 -13.79 -13.89 -17.77
CA THR A 23 -15.09 -13.27 -17.49
C THR A 23 -16.15 -14.35 -17.45
N CYS A 24 -17.22 -14.10 -16.71
CA CYS A 24 -18.30 -15.06 -16.55
C CYS A 24 -19.62 -14.33 -16.36
N ASN A 25 -20.70 -14.95 -16.82
CA ASN A 25 -22.05 -14.44 -16.68
C ASN A 25 -23.05 -15.60 -16.68
N SER A 26 -24.33 -15.27 -16.77
CA SER A 26 -25.42 -16.26 -16.90
C SER A 26 -25.31 -17.18 -18.12
N SER A 27 -24.58 -16.79 -19.17
CA SER A 27 -24.42 -17.54 -20.43
C SER A 27 -23.16 -18.43 -20.47
N GLY A 28 -22.22 -18.29 -19.54
CA GLY A 28 -21.01 -19.11 -19.48
C GLY A 28 -19.79 -18.37 -18.92
N LYS A 29 -18.60 -18.95 -19.14
CA LYS A 29 -17.31 -18.33 -18.80
C LYS A 29 -16.34 -18.35 -19.96
N THR A 30 -15.41 -17.40 -19.97
CA THR A 30 -14.29 -17.31 -20.91
C THR A 30 -12.98 -17.09 -20.15
N GLY A 31 -11.85 -17.41 -20.77
CA GLY A 31 -10.53 -17.25 -20.14
C GLY A 31 -10.29 -18.20 -18.96
N THR A 32 -9.40 -17.80 -18.06
CA THR A 32 -8.96 -18.57 -16.89
C THR A 32 -9.14 -17.76 -15.60
N SER A 33 -9.26 -18.44 -14.46
CA SER A 33 -9.32 -17.80 -13.13
C SER A 33 -8.16 -16.80 -12.93
N PRO A 34 -8.40 -15.61 -12.35
CA PRO A 34 -9.66 -15.16 -11.73
C PRO A 34 -10.76 -14.85 -12.76
N TYR A 35 -12.00 -15.23 -12.45
CA TYR A 35 -13.18 -14.94 -13.26
C TYR A 35 -13.92 -13.72 -12.71
N THR A 36 -14.08 -12.66 -13.50
CA THR A 36 -14.90 -11.50 -13.13
C THR A 36 -16.32 -11.69 -13.61
N ALA A 37 -17.29 -11.63 -12.69
CA ALA A 37 -18.70 -11.62 -13.04
C ALA A 37 -19.02 -10.36 -13.86
N ALA A 38 -19.77 -10.51 -14.96
CA ALA A 38 -20.07 -9.41 -15.88
C ALA A 38 -20.84 -8.25 -15.22
N SER A 39 -21.63 -8.56 -14.18
CA SER A 39 -22.28 -7.58 -13.31
C SER A 39 -22.46 -8.16 -11.91
N LEU A 40 -22.85 -7.31 -10.95
CA LEU A 40 -23.22 -7.75 -9.60
C LEU A 40 -24.63 -8.36 -9.53
N SER A 41 -25.35 -8.42 -10.66
CA SER A 41 -26.67 -9.02 -10.71
C SER A 41 -26.63 -10.48 -10.23
N ARG A 42 -27.67 -10.89 -9.50
CA ARG A 42 -27.78 -12.26 -8.97
C ARG A 42 -27.55 -13.31 -10.06
N ALA A 43 -28.08 -13.08 -11.27
CA ALA A 43 -28.00 -14.01 -12.39
C ALA A 43 -26.56 -14.20 -12.90
N ASP A 44 -25.80 -13.11 -13.05
CA ASP A 44 -24.42 -13.20 -13.52
C ASP A 44 -23.50 -13.82 -12.48
N VAL A 45 -23.69 -13.47 -11.20
CA VAL A 45 -22.94 -14.09 -10.10
C VAL A 45 -23.27 -15.58 -9.99
N GLN A 46 -24.55 -15.99 -10.05
CA GLN A 46 -24.94 -17.40 -10.07
C GLN A 46 -24.32 -18.14 -11.26
N GLY A 47 -24.39 -17.55 -12.46
CA GLY A 47 -23.77 -18.11 -13.66
C GLY A 47 -22.27 -18.30 -13.49
N CYS A 48 -21.60 -17.31 -12.90
CA CYS A 48 -20.17 -17.40 -12.64
C CYS A 48 -19.79 -18.51 -11.66
N LEU A 49 -20.41 -18.55 -10.47
CA LEU A 49 -20.10 -19.56 -9.46
C LEU A 49 -20.42 -20.99 -9.95
N THR A 50 -21.44 -21.13 -10.79
CA THR A 50 -21.79 -22.42 -11.42
C THR A 50 -20.67 -22.91 -12.33
N ASN A 51 -20.18 -22.02 -13.20
CA ASN A 51 -19.22 -22.35 -14.25
C ASN A 51 -17.76 -22.38 -13.78
N ALA A 52 -17.41 -21.65 -12.72
CA ALA A 52 -16.06 -21.62 -12.18
C ALA A 52 -15.57 -23.02 -11.75
N GLU A 53 -14.30 -23.33 -11.99
CA GLU A 53 -13.67 -24.55 -11.48
C GLU A 53 -13.41 -24.46 -9.98
N ARG A 54 -13.39 -25.62 -9.31
CA ARG A 54 -13.00 -25.72 -7.89
C ARG A 54 -11.62 -25.10 -7.67
N GLY A 55 -11.48 -24.31 -6.61
CA GLY A 55 -10.26 -23.56 -6.30
C GLY A 55 -10.08 -22.24 -7.05
N SER A 56 -10.98 -21.92 -7.99
CA SER A 56 -10.91 -20.66 -8.73
C SER A 56 -11.29 -19.46 -7.86
N THR A 57 -10.80 -18.29 -8.27
CA THR A 57 -11.26 -17.00 -7.77
C THR A 57 -12.37 -16.46 -8.66
N VAL A 58 -13.48 -16.06 -8.05
CA VAL A 58 -14.59 -15.35 -8.68
C VAL A 58 -14.65 -13.94 -8.09
N ILE A 59 -14.38 -12.97 -8.95
CA ILE A 59 -14.42 -11.55 -8.63
C ILE A 59 -15.84 -11.03 -8.86
N LEU A 60 -16.44 -10.48 -7.81
CA LEU A 60 -17.67 -9.70 -7.89
C LEU A 60 -17.30 -8.25 -8.20
N PRO A 61 -17.85 -7.63 -9.27
CA PRO A 61 -17.51 -6.26 -9.63
C PRO A 61 -18.03 -5.27 -8.58
N SER A 62 -17.56 -4.02 -8.69
CA SER A 62 -18.13 -2.89 -7.93
C SER A 62 -19.60 -2.67 -8.35
N GLY A 63 -20.45 -2.33 -7.38
CA GLY A 63 -21.86 -2.08 -7.59
C GLY A 63 -22.69 -2.28 -6.32
N ILE A 64 -23.96 -1.89 -6.41
CA ILE A 64 -24.97 -2.13 -5.39
C ILE A 64 -26.11 -2.91 -6.03
N GLU A 65 -26.43 -4.08 -5.49
CA GLU A 65 -27.50 -4.91 -6.04
C GLU A 65 -28.38 -5.50 -4.93
N THR A 66 -29.68 -5.64 -5.19
CA THR A 66 -30.60 -6.36 -4.30
C THR A 66 -30.85 -7.77 -4.83
N TRP A 67 -30.52 -8.78 -4.03
CA TRP A 67 -30.77 -10.18 -4.37
C TRP A 67 -32.07 -10.68 -3.75
N SER A 68 -33.10 -10.83 -4.57
CA SER A 68 -34.41 -11.37 -4.16
C SER A 68 -34.46 -12.90 -4.04
N GLU A 69 -33.37 -13.58 -4.40
CA GLU A 69 -33.21 -15.03 -4.29
C GLU A 69 -31.75 -15.37 -3.96
N LYS A 70 -31.53 -16.56 -3.37
CA LYS A 70 -30.20 -17.04 -3.03
C LYS A 70 -29.31 -17.33 -4.25
N VAL A 71 -28.01 -17.08 -4.10
CA VAL A 71 -26.97 -17.61 -4.98
C VAL A 71 -26.41 -18.88 -4.37
N THR A 72 -26.31 -19.94 -5.17
CA THR A 72 -25.88 -21.27 -4.71
C THR A 72 -24.63 -21.76 -5.43
N TYR A 73 -23.80 -22.51 -4.73
CA TYR A 73 -22.62 -23.19 -5.27
C TYR A 73 -22.27 -24.42 -4.41
N ASN A 74 -21.43 -25.31 -4.94
CA ASN A 74 -21.25 -26.66 -4.38
C ASN A 74 -19.78 -27.15 -4.44
N LYS A 75 -18.85 -26.20 -4.54
CA LYS A 75 -17.41 -26.44 -4.61
C LYS A 75 -16.67 -25.28 -3.93
N ALA A 76 -15.48 -25.52 -3.42
CA ALA A 76 -14.60 -24.53 -2.82
C ALA A 76 -14.19 -23.51 -3.88
N LEU A 77 -14.42 -22.24 -3.58
CA LEU A 77 -14.12 -21.09 -4.42
C LEU A 77 -13.60 -19.96 -3.52
N ILE A 78 -12.84 -19.05 -4.11
CA ILE A 78 -12.57 -17.74 -3.52
C ILE A 78 -13.58 -16.77 -4.15
N ILE A 79 -14.49 -16.23 -3.36
CA ILE A 79 -15.50 -15.25 -3.79
C ILE A 79 -15.08 -13.90 -3.23
N GLN A 80 -14.70 -12.98 -4.11
CA GLN A 80 -14.03 -11.73 -3.74
C GLN A 80 -14.75 -10.51 -4.30
N GLY A 81 -15.23 -9.62 -3.43
CA GLY A 81 -15.70 -8.29 -3.80
C GLY A 81 -14.56 -7.28 -3.95
N GLN A 82 -14.87 -6.10 -4.49
CA GLN A 82 -13.93 -4.98 -4.67
C GLN A 82 -13.75 -4.13 -3.38
N GLY A 83 -14.02 -4.72 -2.22
CA GLY A 83 -14.04 -4.05 -0.93
C GLY A 83 -15.45 -3.68 -0.48
N THR A 84 -15.65 -3.56 0.83
CA THR A 84 -16.97 -3.41 1.46
C THR A 84 -17.66 -2.08 1.12
N SER A 85 -16.94 -1.07 0.64
CA SER A 85 -17.54 0.17 0.13
C SER A 85 -17.95 0.11 -1.34
N ASN A 86 -17.43 -0.86 -2.10
CA ASN A 86 -17.59 -0.94 -3.54
C ASN A 86 -18.54 -2.07 -3.97
N THR A 87 -18.47 -3.23 -3.34
CA THR A 87 -19.37 -4.36 -3.64
C THR A 87 -20.40 -4.52 -2.53
N ILE A 88 -21.63 -4.10 -2.79
CA ILE A 88 -22.74 -4.09 -1.81
C ILE A 88 -23.88 -4.98 -2.30
N ILE A 89 -24.18 -6.03 -1.53
CA ILE A 89 -25.30 -6.93 -1.78
C ILE A 89 -26.36 -6.69 -0.71
N LYS A 90 -27.54 -6.26 -1.14
CA LYS A 90 -28.72 -6.07 -0.29
C LYS A 90 -29.56 -7.33 -0.28
N ASN A 91 -30.01 -7.74 0.90
CA ASN A 91 -30.97 -8.82 1.02
C ASN A 91 -32.35 -8.37 0.53
N GLY A 92 -32.83 -8.95 -0.56
CA GLY A 92 -34.20 -8.78 -1.05
C GLY A 92 -35.13 -9.94 -0.68
N GLN A 93 -34.65 -10.91 0.10
CA GLN A 93 -35.41 -12.10 0.50
C GLN A 93 -36.10 -11.88 1.84
N SER A 94 -37.33 -12.39 1.98
CA SER A 94 -38.02 -12.39 3.26
C SER A 94 -37.24 -13.15 4.33
N LYS A 95 -37.26 -12.59 5.54
CA LYS A 95 -36.86 -13.23 6.80
C LYS A 95 -37.53 -14.60 7.01
N CYS A 96 -36.96 -15.40 7.91
CA CYS A 96 -37.49 -16.72 8.24
C CYS A 96 -38.88 -16.63 8.90
N SER A 97 -39.76 -17.62 8.65
CA SER A 97 -41.04 -17.70 9.36
C SER A 97 -40.82 -18.05 10.83
N LEU A 98 -41.72 -17.67 11.75
CA LEU A 98 -41.59 -18.01 13.18
C LEU A 98 -41.44 -19.53 13.43
N SER A 99 -42.12 -20.37 12.65
CA SER A 99 -41.96 -21.82 12.72
C SER A 99 -40.60 -22.31 12.20
N ASP A 100 -40.02 -21.61 11.22
CA ASP A 100 -38.65 -21.86 10.79
C ASP A 100 -37.64 -21.32 11.81
N CYS A 101 -37.97 -20.25 12.54
CA CYS A 101 -37.16 -19.69 13.61
C CYS A 101 -37.07 -20.62 14.82
N GLU A 102 -38.18 -21.18 15.27
CA GLU A 102 -38.23 -22.15 16.38
C GLU A 102 -37.52 -23.47 16.05
N ASN A 103 -37.34 -23.77 14.77
CA ASN A 103 -36.73 -25.01 14.30
C ASN A 103 -35.37 -24.81 13.61
N PHE A 104 -34.88 -23.58 13.53
CA PHE A 104 -33.63 -23.18 12.86
C PHE A 104 -33.57 -23.60 11.38
N ARG A 105 -34.70 -23.50 10.67
CA ARG A 105 -34.94 -24.02 9.30
C ARG A 105 -34.92 -22.97 8.20
N CYS A 106 -34.20 -21.87 8.39
CA CYS A 106 -34.07 -20.83 7.38
C CYS A 106 -33.59 -21.41 6.03
N SER A 107 -34.41 -21.25 4.98
CA SER A 107 -34.19 -21.82 3.63
C SER A 107 -33.58 -20.82 2.63
N THR A 108 -33.55 -19.55 3.00
CA THR A 108 -33.14 -18.39 2.20
C THR A 108 -31.88 -17.78 2.81
N PHE A 109 -30.82 -17.64 2.02
CA PHE A 109 -29.54 -16.96 2.36
C PHE A 109 -29.08 -16.22 1.12
N MET A 110 -28.37 -15.10 1.20
CA MET A 110 -27.86 -14.43 0.00
C MET A 110 -26.85 -15.32 -0.73
N LEU A 111 -25.96 -15.98 0.01
CA LEU A 111 -24.95 -16.88 -0.53
C LEU A 111 -24.94 -18.22 0.20
N GLU A 112 -25.12 -19.32 -0.53
CA GLU A 112 -25.24 -20.67 0.03
C GLU A 112 -24.31 -21.67 -0.65
N TYR A 113 -23.37 -22.23 0.12
CA TYR A 113 -22.63 -23.43 -0.25
C TYR A 113 -23.30 -24.67 0.33
N THR A 114 -23.44 -25.72 -0.48
CA THR A 114 -23.75 -27.06 0.00
C THR A 114 -22.82 -28.08 -0.63
N ALA A 115 -22.09 -28.83 0.22
CA ALA A 115 -21.31 -29.98 -0.22
C ALA A 115 -22.25 -31.01 -0.89
N PRO A 116 -22.02 -31.37 -2.17
CA PRO A 116 -22.99 -32.15 -2.93
C PRO A 116 -23.03 -33.63 -2.50
N ASN A 117 -21.88 -34.17 -2.10
CA ASN A 117 -21.69 -35.53 -1.61
C ASN A 117 -20.27 -35.67 -1.00
N GLU A 118 -19.94 -36.85 -0.47
CA GLU A 118 -18.63 -37.15 0.12
C GLU A 118 -17.46 -36.94 -0.84
N ALA A 119 -17.57 -37.40 -2.10
CA ALA A 119 -16.52 -37.18 -3.10
C ALA A 119 -16.28 -35.69 -3.40
N GLY A 120 -17.35 -34.90 -3.46
CA GLY A 120 -17.28 -33.46 -3.63
C GLY A 120 -16.61 -32.77 -2.44
N ALA A 121 -16.94 -33.16 -1.21
CA ALA A 121 -16.30 -32.61 -0.02
C ALA A 121 -14.82 -33.00 0.07
N THR A 122 -14.45 -34.25 -0.26
CA THR A 122 -13.05 -34.69 -0.32
C THR A 122 -12.25 -33.85 -1.31
N ALA A 123 -12.83 -33.55 -2.47
CA ALA A 123 -12.19 -32.72 -3.47
C ALA A 123 -12.01 -31.25 -3.03
N ASP A 124 -12.84 -30.75 -2.10
CA ASP A 124 -12.71 -29.40 -1.53
C ASP A 124 -11.55 -29.26 -0.54
N LEU A 125 -11.13 -30.35 0.13
CA LEU A 125 -10.08 -30.31 1.16
C LEU A 125 -8.73 -29.77 0.65
N ALA A 126 -8.46 -29.84 -0.65
CA ALA A 126 -7.22 -29.36 -1.25
C ALA A 126 -7.23 -27.85 -1.57
N TYR A 127 -8.38 -27.19 -1.46
CA TYR A 127 -8.55 -25.81 -1.93
C TYR A 127 -8.98 -24.88 -0.79
N THR A 128 -8.65 -23.61 -0.94
CA THR A 128 -9.18 -22.56 -0.07
C THR A 128 -10.62 -22.27 -0.45
N HIS A 129 -11.49 -22.22 0.56
CA HIS A 129 -12.85 -21.72 0.41
C HIS A 129 -12.95 -20.38 1.14
N ARG A 130 -12.94 -19.28 0.39
CA ARG A 130 -12.89 -17.93 0.94
C ARG A 130 -14.05 -17.05 0.47
N ILE A 131 -14.63 -16.25 1.36
CA ILE A 131 -15.58 -15.18 1.02
C ILE A 131 -15.05 -13.88 1.61
N THR A 132 -14.75 -12.90 0.74
CA THR A 132 -14.00 -11.71 1.16
C THR A 132 -14.38 -10.42 0.44
N GLY A 133 -14.23 -9.27 1.11
CA GLY A 133 -14.33 -7.95 0.50
C GLY A 133 -15.74 -7.52 0.09
N ILE A 134 -16.80 -8.04 0.74
CA ILE A 134 -18.20 -7.77 0.38
C ILE A 134 -18.94 -7.09 1.54
N ARG A 135 -19.78 -6.08 1.24
CA ARG A 135 -20.80 -5.61 2.19
C ARG A 135 -22.11 -6.33 1.94
N PHE A 136 -22.54 -7.09 2.95
CA PHE A 136 -23.85 -7.70 3.03
C PHE A 136 -24.77 -6.78 3.82
N ASP A 137 -25.61 -6.04 3.12
CA ASP A 137 -26.67 -5.26 3.74
C ASP A 137 -27.90 -6.15 3.96
N MET A 138 -28.10 -6.54 5.21
CA MET A 138 -29.12 -7.50 5.58
C MET A 138 -30.53 -6.95 5.52
N GLN A 139 -30.70 -5.63 5.30
CA GLN A 139 -32.01 -4.97 5.20
C GLN A 139 -32.97 -5.32 6.35
N TYR A 140 -32.43 -5.54 7.54
CA TYR A 140 -33.19 -5.97 8.71
C TYR A 140 -33.91 -7.32 8.53
N GLN A 141 -33.29 -8.27 7.82
CA GLN A 141 -33.85 -9.59 7.48
C GLN A 141 -32.80 -10.73 7.55
N ALA A 142 -31.75 -10.59 8.38
CA ALA A 142 -30.46 -11.30 8.28
C ALA A 142 -30.46 -12.74 7.76
N LEU A 143 -29.96 -12.93 6.54
CA LEU A 143 -29.83 -14.22 5.87
C LEU A 143 -28.61 -14.14 4.95
N GLY A 144 -27.42 -14.06 5.54
CA GLY A 144 -26.19 -13.69 4.84
C GLY A 144 -25.53 -14.84 4.10
N ILE A 145 -24.60 -15.49 4.79
CA ILE A 145 -23.81 -16.61 4.26
C ILE A 145 -24.25 -17.91 4.94
N LYS A 146 -24.46 -18.96 4.16
CA LYS A 146 -24.64 -20.32 4.66
C LYS A 146 -23.61 -21.25 4.04
N LEU A 147 -22.87 -21.96 4.88
CA LEU A 147 -22.03 -23.07 4.45
C LEU A 147 -22.57 -24.36 5.05
N ARG A 148 -22.81 -25.35 4.20
CA ARG A 148 -23.34 -26.65 4.61
C ARG A 148 -22.43 -27.79 4.21
N ASN A 149 -21.90 -28.50 5.19
CA ASN A 149 -21.22 -29.77 5.02
C ASN A 149 -22.21 -30.91 5.28
N THR A 150 -22.57 -31.66 4.24
CA THR A 150 -23.48 -32.80 4.37
C THR A 150 -22.76 -34.08 4.82
N VAL A 151 -21.43 -34.08 4.83
CA VAL A 151 -20.59 -35.28 5.04
C VAL A 151 -20.32 -35.54 6.52
N THR A 152 -20.68 -36.75 6.97
CA THR A 152 -20.62 -37.14 8.40
C THR A 152 -19.31 -37.82 8.78
N THR A 153 -18.40 -38.06 7.85
CA THR A 153 -17.14 -38.81 8.08
C THR A 153 -15.94 -37.90 8.39
N PHE A 154 -15.84 -36.72 7.76
CA PHE A 154 -14.81 -35.72 8.06
C PHE A 154 -15.33 -34.27 8.05
N PRO A 155 -14.60 -33.32 8.66
CA PRO A 155 -14.85 -31.88 8.56
C PRO A 155 -14.33 -31.29 7.25
N LEU A 156 -15.00 -30.27 6.72
CA LEU A 156 -14.42 -29.42 5.68
C LEU A 156 -13.45 -28.42 6.32
N THR A 157 -12.27 -28.28 5.74
CA THR A 157 -11.19 -27.42 6.25
C THR A 157 -10.91 -26.27 5.27
N ASN A 158 -9.99 -25.36 5.62
CA ASN A 158 -9.61 -24.21 4.79
C ASN A 158 -10.76 -23.23 4.48
N ILE A 159 -11.71 -23.12 5.42
CA ILE A 159 -12.78 -22.12 5.36
C ILE A 159 -12.25 -20.78 5.86
N ILE A 160 -12.41 -19.74 5.05
CA ILE A 160 -12.03 -18.36 5.38
C ILE A 160 -13.22 -17.44 5.09
N ILE A 161 -13.68 -16.67 6.07
CA ILE A 161 -14.65 -15.61 5.84
C ILE A 161 -14.06 -14.35 6.42
N ASP A 162 -13.66 -13.40 5.57
CA ASP A 162 -12.87 -12.26 6.03
C ASP A 162 -13.13 -10.95 5.32
N ASN A 163 -12.87 -9.84 6.00
CA ASN A 163 -12.92 -8.48 5.42
C ASN A 163 -14.29 -8.15 4.80
N ASN A 164 -15.36 -8.73 5.35
CA ASN A 164 -16.74 -8.44 4.95
C ASN A 164 -17.39 -7.49 5.96
N SER A 165 -18.39 -6.75 5.49
CA SER A 165 -19.21 -5.89 6.35
C SER A 165 -20.66 -6.35 6.31
N PHE A 166 -21.16 -6.87 7.43
CA PHE A 166 -22.56 -7.22 7.62
C PHE A 166 -23.26 -6.05 8.32
N VAL A 167 -24.20 -5.40 7.64
CA VAL A 167 -24.93 -4.25 8.19
C VAL A 167 -26.42 -4.54 8.28
N ASN A 168 -27.13 -3.81 9.14
CA ASN A 168 -28.57 -3.94 9.34
C ASN A 168 -29.00 -5.38 9.70
N CYS A 169 -28.19 -6.10 10.49
CA CYS A 169 -28.40 -7.54 10.75
C CYS A 169 -29.66 -7.92 11.55
N TRP A 170 -30.48 -6.96 12.01
CA TRP A 170 -31.59 -7.24 12.92
C TRP A 170 -32.93 -7.47 12.19
N ASP A 171 -33.68 -8.52 12.50
CA ASP A 171 -35.08 -8.70 12.06
C ASP A 171 -36.12 -8.14 13.04
N CYS A 172 -36.92 -7.13 12.65
CA CYS A 172 -38.09 -6.69 13.40
C CYS A 172 -39.41 -7.20 12.81
N ASP A 173 -40.13 -8.02 13.57
CA ASP A 173 -41.56 -7.81 13.83
C ASP A 173 -41.73 -7.77 15.35
N THR A 174 -42.52 -6.83 15.85
CA THR A 174 -42.70 -6.47 17.27
C THR A 174 -43.40 -7.53 18.13
N ALA A 175 -43.42 -8.81 17.72
CA ALA A 175 -44.30 -9.82 18.29
C ALA A 175 -43.63 -11.13 18.75
N SER A 176 -42.36 -11.43 18.41
CA SER A 176 -41.71 -12.67 18.85
C SER A 176 -40.38 -12.46 19.56
N THR A 177 -40.15 -13.28 20.59
CA THR A 177 -38.99 -13.27 21.47
C THR A 177 -37.79 -14.05 20.92
N LEU A 178 -37.81 -14.43 19.63
CA LEU A 178 -36.81 -15.30 19.01
C LEU A 178 -36.42 -14.74 17.63
N SER A 179 -35.46 -13.81 17.61
CA SER A 179 -34.74 -13.50 16.38
C SER A 179 -33.74 -14.62 16.12
N SER A 180 -33.82 -15.30 14.98
CA SER A 180 -32.98 -16.47 14.68
C SER A 180 -32.46 -16.50 13.24
N SER A 181 -32.48 -15.38 12.53
CA SER A 181 -32.00 -15.27 11.15
C SER A 181 -30.51 -14.87 11.20
N PRO A 182 -29.58 -15.79 10.91
CA PRO A 182 -28.17 -15.56 11.15
C PRO A 182 -27.50 -14.80 10.01
N ALA A 183 -26.52 -13.97 10.36
CA ALA A 183 -25.62 -13.35 9.39
C ALA A 183 -24.71 -14.40 8.74
N ILE A 184 -24.27 -15.38 9.52
CA ILE A 184 -23.48 -16.54 9.06
C ILE A 184 -24.07 -17.80 9.71
N ASP A 185 -24.37 -18.81 8.89
CA ASP A 185 -24.81 -20.14 9.30
C ASP A 185 -23.81 -21.20 8.82
N LEU A 186 -23.13 -21.86 9.75
CA LEU A 186 -22.29 -23.03 9.49
C LEU A 186 -23.02 -24.28 9.96
N LEU A 187 -23.43 -25.12 9.02
CA LEU A 187 -24.18 -26.36 9.28
C LEU A 187 -23.37 -27.59 8.85
N GLY A 188 -23.00 -28.40 9.83
CA GLY A 188 -22.08 -29.52 9.69
C GLY A 188 -20.67 -29.15 10.14
N ARG A 189 -19.75 -30.12 10.11
CA ARG A 189 -18.41 -29.90 10.67
C ARG A 189 -17.52 -29.10 9.72
N PHE A 190 -17.00 -27.98 10.23
CA PHE A 190 -16.06 -27.10 9.56
C PHE A 190 -14.87 -26.76 10.46
N TYR A 191 -13.69 -26.59 9.87
CA TYR A 191 -12.52 -25.96 10.48
C TYR A 191 -12.04 -24.80 9.60
N GLY A 192 -11.70 -23.69 10.21
CA GLY A 192 -11.42 -22.46 9.47
C GLY A 192 -11.37 -21.23 10.35
N VAL A 193 -11.26 -20.07 9.72
CA VAL A 193 -11.17 -18.78 10.39
C VAL A 193 -12.16 -17.77 9.80
N ILE A 194 -12.94 -17.15 10.67
CA ILE A 194 -13.79 -16.01 10.39
C ILE A 194 -13.08 -14.82 11.02
N HIS A 195 -12.50 -13.92 10.23
CA HIS A 195 -11.71 -12.83 10.79
C HIS A 195 -11.88 -11.49 10.11
N SER A 196 -11.55 -10.41 10.81
CA SER A 196 -11.51 -9.06 10.23
C SER A 196 -12.85 -8.63 9.60
N ASN A 197 -13.97 -9.24 10.00
CA ASN A 197 -15.30 -8.84 9.56
C ASN A 197 -15.88 -7.82 10.54
N SER A 198 -16.76 -6.95 10.03
CA SER A 198 -17.55 -6.04 10.84
C SER A 198 -19.02 -6.38 10.77
N PHE A 199 -19.69 -6.42 11.93
CA PHE A 199 -21.09 -6.76 12.08
C PHE A 199 -21.81 -5.63 12.79
N TYR A 200 -22.79 -4.99 12.14
CA TYR A 200 -23.54 -3.86 12.66
C TYR A 200 -25.03 -4.19 12.86
N GLY A 201 -25.55 -3.81 14.02
CA GLY A 201 -26.94 -4.03 14.42
C GLY A 201 -27.05 -5.16 15.44
N PHE A 202 -27.72 -6.26 15.09
CA PHE A 202 -27.83 -7.44 15.96
C PHE A 202 -27.41 -8.68 15.20
N PRO A 203 -26.09 -8.92 15.11
CA PRO A 203 -25.59 -10.06 14.40
C PRO A 203 -25.80 -11.34 15.21
N ILE A 204 -26.29 -12.37 14.52
CA ILE A 204 -26.38 -13.74 15.00
C ILE A 204 -25.45 -14.59 14.14
N LEU A 205 -24.61 -15.40 14.77
CA LEU A 205 -23.80 -16.42 14.10
C LEU A 205 -24.24 -17.79 14.61
N SER A 206 -24.66 -18.66 13.71
CA SER A 206 -25.10 -20.02 14.00
C SER A 206 -24.01 -21.01 13.58
N ILE A 207 -23.46 -21.75 14.53
CA ILE A 207 -22.36 -22.69 14.30
C ILE A 207 -22.73 -24.06 14.89
N SER A 208 -23.09 -25.00 14.02
CA SER A 208 -23.63 -26.32 14.39
C SER A 208 -22.94 -27.46 13.66
N GLY A 209 -22.50 -28.49 14.39
CA GLY A 209 -21.74 -29.62 13.84
C GLY A 209 -22.60 -30.75 13.25
N ALA A 210 -23.93 -30.71 13.38
CA ALA A 210 -24.83 -31.73 12.83
C ALA A 210 -25.23 -31.47 11.36
N ASN A 211 -25.36 -32.55 10.59
CA ASN A 211 -25.61 -32.52 9.14
C ASN A 211 -27.10 -32.71 8.75
N GLY A 212 -28.06 -32.43 9.66
CA GLY A 212 -29.49 -32.67 9.45
C GLY A 212 -30.06 -31.97 8.19
N SER A 213 -31.14 -32.50 7.62
CA SER A 213 -31.73 -32.02 6.36
C SER A 213 -32.25 -30.58 6.44
N THR A 214 -32.68 -30.11 7.62
CA THR A 214 -33.20 -28.76 7.88
C THR A 214 -33.04 -28.34 9.35
N GLY A 215 -32.00 -27.58 9.68
CA GLY A 215 -31.87 -26.92 10.98
C GLY A 215 -31.55 -27.84 12.18
N LEU A 216 -31.39 -27.23 13.36
CA LEU A 216 -30.93 -27.87 14.60
C LEU A 216 -31.78 -29.07 15.04
N ASN A 217 -33.03 -29.22 14.56
CA ASN A 217 -34.02 -30.20 15.05
C ASN A 217 -34.39 -31.33 14.07
N ALA A 218 -33.84 -31.38 12.84
CA ALA A 218 -34.27 -32.37 11.85
C ALA A 218 -33.44 -33.66 11.91
N GLY A 219 -33.93 -34.64 12.68
CA GLY A 219 -33.57 -36.06 12.53
C GLY A 219 -32.06 -36.30 12.38
N VAL A 220 -31.31 -36.04 13.45
CA VAL A 220 -29.88 -36.35 13.53
C VAL A 220 -29.71 -37.87 13.39
N THR A 221 -29.39 -38.35 12.19
CA THR A 221 -29.28 -39.80 11.96
C THR A 221 -27.95 -40.38 12.41
N HIS A 222 -26.86 -39.62 12.41
CA HIS A 222 -25.55 -40.15 12.83
C HIS A 222 -24.67 -39.06 13.45
N PHE A 223 -24.43 -39.19 14.76
CA PHE A 223 -23.46 -38.37 15.49
C PHE A 223 -22.52 -39.29 16.25
N ASN A 224 -21.42 -39.72 15.60
CA ASN A 224 -20.36 -40.42 16.30
C ASN A 224 -19.37 -39.38 16.82
N TYR A 225 -19.51 -39.06 18.10
CA TYR A 225 -18.75 -38.01 18.76
C TYR A 225 -17.23 -38.26 18.83
N SER A 226 -16.75 -39.48 18.54
CA SER A 226 -15.31 -39.76 18.40
C SER A 226 -14.69 -39.04 17.21
N ASP A 227 -15.52 -38.58 16.29
CA ASP A 227 -15.09 -37.98 15.03
C ASP A 227 -14.92 -36.46 15.14
N PHE A 228 -14.99 -35.92 16.37
CA PHE A 228 -14.76 -34.51 16.68
C PHE A 228 -13.38 -34.32 17.30
N ASN A 229 -12.73 -33.22 16.95
CA ASN A 229 -11.50 -32.82 17.60
C ASN A 229 -11.78 -32.45 19.06
N THR A 230 -11.01 -33.03 19.98
CA THR A 230 -11.12 -32.77 21.43
C THR A 230 -9.86 -32.12 21.99
N VAL A 231 -8.86 -31.87 21.14
CA VAL A 231 -7.57 -31.31 21.51
C VAL A 231 -7.63 -29.80 21.44
N TYR A 232 -7.82 -29.13 22.57
CA TYR A 232 -7.77 -27.68 22.68
C TYR A 232 -6.38 -27.15 22.30
N GLY A 233 -6.30 -25.92 21.79
CA GLY A 233 -5.04 -25.34 21.33
C GLY A 233 -4.54 -25.91 20.00
N SER A 234 -5.43 -26.41 19.14
CA SER A 234 -5.11 -26.98 17.82
C SER A 234 -5.95 -26.32 16.70
N SER A 235 -5.63 -26.62 15.44
CA SER A 235 -6.33 -26.07 14.26
C SER A 235 -7.74 -26.62 14.03
N GLY A 236 -8.15 -27.68 14.72
CA GLY A 236 -9.41 -28.38 14.45
C GLY A 236 -10.64 -27.72 15.08
N PHE A 237 -10.80 -26.40 14.89
CA PHE A 237 -11.90 -25.57 15.40
C PHE A 237 -12.33 -24.56 14.34
N VAL A 238 -13.48 -23.93 14.55
CA VAL A 238 -13.81 -22.66 13.86
C VAL A 238 -13.28 -21.52 14.72
N PHE A 239 -12.42 -20.68 14.15
CA PHE A 239 -11.86 -19.51 14.81
C PHE A 239 -12.65 -18.25 14.43
N LEU A 240 -13.00 -17.44 15.42
CA LEU A 240 -13.49 -16.07 15.24
C LEU A 240 -12.40 -15.16 15.82
N GLU A 241 -11.72 -14.43 14.94
CA GLU A 241 -10.57 -13.60 15.31
C GLU A 241 -10.70 -12.20 14.76
N ASP A 242 -10.31 -11.17 15.52
CA ASP A 242 -10.23 -9.81 14.98
C ASP A 242 -11.53 -9.30 14.34
N ASN A 243 -12.69 -9.81 14.77
CA ASN A 243 -14.00 -9.35 14.27
C ASN A 243 -14.57 -8.25 15.15
N TYR A 244 -15.24 -7.29 14.52
CA TYR A 244 -15.91 -6.18 15.17
C TYR A 244 -17.41 -6.42 15.21
N PHE A 245 -17.98 -6.58 16.39
CA PHE A 245 -19.41 -6.71 16.61
C PHE A 245 -19.93 -5.44 17.26
N TYR A 246 -20.83 -4.75 16.59
CA TYR A 246 -21.43 -3.51 17.06
C TYR A 246 -22.95 -3.60 17.10
N SER A 247 -23.53 -3.16 18.23
CA SER A 247 -24.97 -3.07 18.42
C SER A 247 -25.39 -1.65 18.82
N ASP A 248 -26.36 -1.09 18.08
CA ASP A 248 -26.84 0.29 18.15
C ASP A 248 -27.78 0.56 19.34
N GLY A 249 -27.92 1.84 19.72
CA GLY A 249 -28.61 2.30 20.93
C GLY A 249 -30.02 2.89 20.71
N SER A 250 -30.89 2.73 21.72
CA SER A 250 -32.31 3.12 21.80
C SER A 250 -33.31 2.24 21.03
N ARG A 251 -33.55 1.02 21.53
CA ARG A 251 -34.86 0.36 21.35
C ARG A 251 -35.40 -0.12 22.70
N THR A 252 -36.68 0.14 22.95
CA THR A 252 -37.45 -0.12 24.18
C THR A 252 -37.69 -1.61 24.48
N TYR A 253 -37.14 -2.54 23.69
CA TYR A 253 -37.46 -3.96 23.81
C TYR A 253 -36.48 -4.70 24.73
N THR A 254 -37.04 -5.35 25.75
CA THR A 254 -36.36 -6.03 26.87
C THR A 254 -35.98 -7.50 26.61
N GLY A 255 -36.39 -8.10 25.49
CA GLY A 255 -36.42 -9.56 25.32
C GLY A 255 -35.35 -10.21 24.45
N ALA A 256 -34.52 -9.45 23.71
CA ALA A 256 -33.62 -10.01 22.70
C ALA A 256 -32.14 -9.74 22.99
N GLU A 257 -31.32 -10.78 22.83
CA GLU A 257 -29.93 -10.99 23.27
C GLU A 257 -28.85 -10.51 22.26
N PRO A 258 -28.23 -9.31 22.39
CA PRO A 258 -27.23 -8.87 21.41
C PRO A 258 -26.04 -9.82 21.34
N PHE A 259 -25.50 -10.00 20.12
CA PHE A 259 -24.33 -10.86 19.85
C PHE A 259 -24.57 -12.34 20.17
N LEU A 260 -25.68 -12.89 19.71
CA LEU A 260 -25.95 -14.32 19.87
C LEU A 260 -25.06 -15.14 18.93
N ILE A 261 -23.95 -15.66 19.46
CA ILE A 261 -23.10 -16.62 18.75
C ILE A 261 -23.36 -18.01 19.31
N GLU A 262 -24.20 -18.76 18.60
CA GLU A 262 -24.65 -20.07 19.05
C GLU A 262 -23.68 -21.16 18.62
N GLN A 263 -23.31 -22.00 19.59
CA GLN A 263 -22.54 -23.21 19.35
C GLN A 263 -23.36 -24.40 19.78
N ALA A 264 -23.73 -25.23 18.82
CA ALA A 264 -24.62 -26.36 19.04
C ALA A 264 -24.10 -27.61 18.35
N ASN A 265 -24.70 -28.74 18.70
CA ASN A 265 -24.55 -30.00 17.98
C ASN A 265 -23.09 -30.39 17.73
N GLY A 266 -22.30 -30.45 18.81
CA GLY A 266 -20.93 -30.97 18.80
C GLY A 266 -19.84 -30.09 18.20
N GLN A 267 -20.16 -28.95 17.58
CA GLN A 267 -19.12 -28.05 17.05
C GLN A 267 -18.35 -27.37 18.18
N ASN A 268 -17.05 -27.16 17.96
CA ASN A 268 -16.20 -26.36 18.83
C ASN A 268 -15.75 -25.07 18.14
N VAL A 269 -15.65 -24.00 18.93
CA VAL A 269 -15.32 -22.66 18.44
C VAL A 269 -14.26 -22.02 19.32
N ILE A 270 -13.38 -21.23 18.71
CA ILE A 270 -12.40 -20.38 19.39
C ILE A 270 -12.76 -18.94 19.06
N MET A 271 -13.04 -18.11 20.05
CA MET A 271 -13.23 -16.68 19.86
C MET A 271 -12.14 -15.92 20.58
N ARG A 272 -11.29 -15.24 19.81
CA ARG A 272 -10.18 -14.50 20.36
C ARG A 272 -9.97 -13.15 19.72
N TYR A 273 -9.51 -12.19 20.52
CA TYR A 273 -9.15 -10.86 20.01
C TYR A 273 -10.30 -10.23 19.21
N ASN A 274 -11.56 -10.38 19.64
CA ASN A 274 -12.70 -9.71 19.01
C ASN A 274 -13.13 -8.50 19.84
N ASP A 275 -13.79 -7.54 19.18
CA ASP A 275 -14.43 -6.40 19.84
C ASP A 275 -15.95 -6.61 19.83
N PHE A 276 -16.58 -6.53 21.00
CA PHE A 276 -18.03 -6.57 21.18
C PHE A 276 -18.50 -5.27 21.81
N ILE A 277 -19.03 -4.35 21.00
CA ILE A 277 -19.38 -2.99 21.41
C ILE A 277 -20.90 -2.79 21.35
N SER A 278 -21.53 -2.48 22.47
CA SER A 278 -22.96 -2.19 22.56
C SER A 278 -23.22 -0.76 23.04
N ASN A 279 -24.14 -0.07 22.37
CA ASN A 279 -24.68 1.23 22.80
C ASN A 279 -26.09 1.09 23.39
N ARG A 280 -26.52 -0.12 23.76
CA ARG A 280 -27.88 -0.35 24.27
C ARG A 280 -28.02 0.03 25.73
N THR A 281 -29.03 0.85 26.03
CA THR A 281 -29.43 1.30 27.37
C THR A 281 -30.21 0.24 28.17
N ASN A 282 -30.69 -0.82 27.51
CA ASN A 282 -31.35 -1.96 28.14
C ASN A 282 -31.04 -3.26 27.37
N SER A 283 -30.36 -4.20 28.00
CA SER A 283 -30.17 -5.56 27.46
C SER A 283 -29.70 -6.50 28.57
N PRO A 284 -30.61 -7.25 29.22
CA PRO A 284 -30.22 -8.13 30.33
C PRO A 284 -29.33 -9.31 29.90
N HIS A 285 -29.09 -9.50 28.59
CA HIS A 285 -28.71 -10.81 28.07
C HIS A 285 -27.93 -10.80 26.75
N ALA A 286 -26.90 -9.97 26.56
CA ALA A 286 -26.04 -10.09 25.36
C ALA A 286 -25.01 -11.21 25.53
N LYS A 287 -25.07 -12.30 24.75
CA LYS A 287 -24.26 -13.50 24.99
C LYS A 287 -23.23 -13.77 23.88
N PRO A 288 -22.13 -13.00 23.80
CA PRO A 288 -20.99 -13.32 22.94
C PRO A 288 -20.54 -14.78 23.06
N TRP A 289 -20.53 -15.33 24.28
CA TRP A 289 -20.16 -16.72 24.53
C TRP A 289 -21.33 -17.53 25.09
N SER A 290 -21.91 -18.42 24.28
CA SER A 290 -22.99 -19.30 24.74
C SER A 290 -23.00 -20.69 24.07
N PRO A 291 -22.04 -21.57 24.37
CA PRO A 291 -22.17 -23.00 24.08
C PRO A 291 -23.47 -23.57 24.65
N HIS A 292 -24.33 -24.10 23.79
CA HIS A 292 -25.72 -24.42 24.11
C HIS A 292 -25.86 -25.85 24.69
N HIS A 293 -26.74 -26.03 25.67
CA HIS A 293 -27.10 -27.34 26.23
C HIS A 293 -28.04 -28.14 25.29
N PRO A 294 -28.25 -29.44 25.51
CA PRO A 294 -29.34 -30.18 24.85
C PRO A 294 -30.73 -29.68 25.28
N ALA A 295 -31.64 -29.41 24.33
CA ALA A 295 -33.05 -29.04 24.58
C ALA A 295 -34.00 -29.88 23.70
N GLY A 296 -35.09 -30.39 24.28
CA GLY A 296 -36.30 -30.84 23.55
C GLY A 296 -36.14 -31.93 22.50
N ARG A 297 -36.31 -33.19 22.89
CA ARG A 297 -36.63 -34.37 22.03
C ARG A 297 -35.65 -34.78 20.93
N VAL A 298 -34.59 -34.04 20.55
CA VAL A 298 -33.60 -34.59 19.59
C VAL A 298 -32.15 -34.03 19.63
N ASN A 299 -31.79 -33.05 20.46
CA ASN A 299 -30.55 -32.30 20.20
C ASN A 299 -29.39 -32.58 21.14
N VAL A 300 -28.21 -32.59 20.54
CA VAL A 300 -26.88 -32.83 21.12
C VAL A 300 -26.24 -31.49 21.52
N GLY A 301 -25.74 -31.35 22.75
CA GLY A 301 -25.15 -30.09 23.23
C GLY A 301 -23.89 -29.66 22.45
N GLY A 302 -23.53 -28.38 22.53
CA GLY A 302 -22.22 -27.90 22.12
C GLY A 302 -21.07 -28.56 22.91
N LYS A 303 -19.85 -28.54 22.38
CA LYS A 303 -18.66 -29.09 23.05
C LYS A 303 -17.82 -28.04 23.78
N GLY A 304 -18.31 -26.80 23.80
CA GLY A 304 -17.60 -25.64 24.33
C GLY A 304 -16.45 -25.24 23.40
N GLY A 305 -15.40 -24.67 23.96
CA GLY A 305 -14.29 -24.12 23.18
C GLY A 305 -13.50 -23.08 23.97
N GLU A 306 -12.88 -22.16 23.25
CA GLU A 306 -11.97 -21.17 23.82
C GLU A 306 -12.53 -19.75 23.63
N PHE A 307 -12.51 -18.94 24.68
CA PHE A 307 -12.98 -17.55 24.64
C PHE A 307 -11.98 -16.64 25.37
N TYR A 308 -11.09 -15.98 24.64
CA TYR A 308 -10.01 -15.23 25.28
C TYR A 308 -9.53 -14.00 24.53
N GLY A 309 -8.93 -13.04 25.25
CA GLY A 309 -8.40 -11.84 24.61
C GLY A 309 -9.47 -10.94 23.98
N ASN A 310 -10.76 -11.15 24.28
CA ASN A 310 -11.83 -10.33 23.69
C ASN A 310 -12.01 -9.02 24.47
N TYR A 311 -12.32 -7.95 23.75
CA TYR A 311 -12.71 -6.66 24.31
C TYR A 311 -14.23 -6.50 24.23
N ILE A 312 -14.86 -6.31 25.37
CA ILE A 312 -16.32 -6.36 25.52
C ILE A 312 -16.76 -5.05 26.18
N LYS A 313 -17.45 -4.18 25.45
CA LYS A 313 -17.78 -2.82 25.89
C LYS A 313 -19.27 -2.51 25.76
N ASN A 314 -19.86 -1.94 26.81
CA ASN A 314 -21.14 -1.26 26.74
C ASN A 314 -20.93 0.24 27.02
N ASN A 315 -21.23 1.10 26.04
CA ASN A 315 -21.05 2.56 26.15
C ASN A 315 -22.21 3.28 26.87
N ALA A 316 -23.38 2.65 26.99
CA ALA A 316 -24.61 3.32 27.43
C ALA A 316 -24.72 3.55 28.95
N GLY A 317 -23.83 2.99 29.77
CA GLY A 317 -23.88 3.12 31.23
C GLY A 317 -25.07 2.40 31.89
N ASN A 318 -24.86 1.88 33.12
CA ASN A 318 -25.85 1.22 34.00
C ASN A 318 -26.83 0.21 33.38
N VAL A 319 -26.31 -0.83 32.72
CA VAL A 319 -27.09 -2.00 32.30
C VAL A 319 -26.41 -3.28 32.78
N SER A 320 -27.16 -4.13 33.48
CA SER A 320 -26.71 -5.45 33.88
C SER A 320 -26.54 -6.34 32.66
N TRP A 321 -25.32 -6.82 32.44
CA TRP A 321 -24.97 -7.58 31.24
C TRP A 321 -24.48 -9.00 31.57
N ILE A 322 -25.23 -10.03 31.17
CA ILE A 322 -24.71 -11.41 31.17
C ILE A 322 -23.89 -11.62 29.89
N TRP A 323 -22.56 -11.50 29.95
CA TRP A 323 -21.67 -11.54 28.77
C TRP A 323 -21.31 -12.96 28.32
N ALA A 324 -21.53 -13.96 29.17
CA ALA A 324 -21.31 -15.36 28.84
C ALA A 324 -22.25 -16.29 29.61
N THR A 325 -22.79 -17.29 28.92
CA THR A 325 -23.56 -18.39 29.52
C THR A 325 -23.11 -19.73 28.94
N PRO A 326 -21.94 -20.26 29.32
CA PRO A 326 -21.58 -21.63 28.98
C PRO A 326 -22.60 -22.60 29.56
N ARG A 327 -23.20 -23.42 28.70
CA ARG A 327 -24.25 -24.39 29.07
C ARG A 327 -23.87 -25.84 28.76
N SER A 328 -22.74 -26.06 28.10
CA SER A 328 -22.26 -27.39 27.69
C SER A 328 -20.75 -27.41 27.44
N GLY A 329 -20.20 -28.63 27.46
CA GLY A 329 -18.83 -28.93 27.06
C GLY A 329 -17.73 -28.38 27.96
N ARG A 330 -16.50 -28.48 27.46
CA ARG A 330 -15.29 -27.94 28.11
C ARG A 330 -15.08 -26.51 27.64
N ASN A 331 -14.80 -25.58 28.54
CA ASN A 331 -14.68 -24.16 28.19
C ASN A 331 -13.38 -23.62 28.76
N ILE A 332 -12.59 -22.90 27.96
CA ILE A 332 -11.36 -22.24 28.38
C ILE A 332 -11.54 -20.74 28.16
N ILE A 333 -11.70 -19.98 29.25
CA ILE A 333 -12.16 -18.59 29.20
C ILE A 333 -11.20 -17.66 29.97
N PHE A 334 -10.41 -16.85 29.29
CA PHE A 334 -9.38 -16.07 29.98
C PHE A 334 -8.99 -14.77 29.28
N ASN A 335 -8.31 -13.86 30.00
CA ASN A 335 -7.84 -12.59 29.45
C ASN A 335 -8.93 -11.81 28.67
N ASN A 336 -10.20 -11.85 29.06
CA ASN A 336 -11.22 -11.00 28.44
C ASN A 336 -11.37 -9.69 29.24
N ARG A 337 -11.55 -8.57 28.55
CA ARG A 337 -11.78 -7.25 29.17
C ARG A 337 -13.23 -6.85 29.03
N ILE A 338 -13.92 -6.70 30.16
CA ILE A 338 -15.35 -6.38 30.23
C ILE A 338 -15.53 -4.95 30.77
N TYR A 339 -15.88 -4.04 29.88
CA TYR A 339 -16.22 -2.64 30.15
C TYR A 339 -17.75 -2.49 30.18
N THR A 340 -18.34 -2.61 31.35
CA THR A 340 -19.75 -2.33 31.60
C THR A 340 -19.88 -1.76 33.02
N SER A 341 -21.07 -1.42 33.46
CA SER A 341 -21.42 -0.97 34.83
C SER A 341 -21.80 -2.12 35.77
N TYR A 342 -22.25 -3.24 35.21
CA TYR A 342 -22.47 -4.50 35.90
C TYR A 342 -22.41 -5.64 34.87
N GLY A 343 -21.52 -6.61 35.05
CA GLY A 343 -21.30 -7.69 34.09
C GLY A 343 -21.15 -9.03 34.81
N THR A 344 -21.86 -10.07 34.37
CA THR A 344 -21.86 -11.41 34.98
C THR A 344 -21.66 -12.49 33.93
N MET A 345 -20.99 -13.57 34.31
CA MET A 345 -20.98 -14.84 33.59
C MET A 345 -21.76 -15.85 34.40
N GLN A 346 -22.56 -16.65 33.71
CA GLN A 346 -23.40 -17.64 34.35
C GLN A 346 -23.06 -19.04 33.85
N TRP A 347 -22.55 -19.88 34.75
CA TRP A 347 -22.51 -21.32 34.51
C TRP A 347 -23.92 -21.87 34.65
N THR A 348 -24.48 -22.42 33.57
CA THR A 348 -25.89 -22.85 33.57
C THR A 348 -26.02 -24.30 33.17
N MET A 349 -26.78 -25.09 33.92
CA MET A 349 -27.14 -26.46 33.55
C MET A 349 -28.65 -26.70 33.71
N TYR A 350 -29.32 -26.93 32.59
CA TYR A 350 -30.76 -27.23 32.57
C TYR A 350 -31.08 -28.62 33.11
N ASN A 351 -32.32 -28.80 33.60
CA ASN A 351 -32.76 -30.06 34.20
C ASN A 351 -32.77 -31.21 33.17
N PRO A 352 -31.90 -32.22 33.32
CA PRO A 352 -31.83 -33.33 32.36
C PRO A 352 -32.99 -34.32 32.51
N THR A 353 -33.83 -34.26 33.56
CA THR A 353 -35.04 -35.10 33.64
C THR A 353 -36.10 -34.68 32.63
N SER A 354 -36.12 -33.40 32.24
CA SER A 354 -37.02 -32.87 31.22
C SER A 354 -36.56 -33.21 29.80
N TYR A 355 -35.25 -33.50 29.63
CA TYR A 355 -34.60 -33.77 28.35
C TYR A 355 -33.53 -34.87 28.48
N PRO A 356 -33.92 -36.13 28.74
CA PRO A 356 -32.96 -37.21 28.90
C PRO A 356 -32.25 -37.50 27.57
N PRO A 357 -30.91 -37.66 27.55
CA PRO A 357 -30.21 -38.08 26.34
C PRO A 357 -30.72 -39.46 25.89
N THR A 358 -31.04 -39.59 24.60
CA THR A 358 -31.70 -40.79 24.03
C THR A 358 -30.81 -42.03 24.03
N THR A 359 -29.50 -41.88 24.21
CA THR A 359 -28.52 -42.98 24.22
C THR A 359 -27.36 -42.64 25.15
N THR A 360 -27.18 -43.38 26.24
CA THR A 360 -25.88 -43.79 26.86
C THR A 360 -26.10 -44.33 28.27
N THR A 361 -25.77 -45.61 28.48
CA THR A 361 -25.71 -46.28 29.79
C THR A 361 -24.25 -46.52 30.23
N THR A 362 -23.28 -45.90 29.55
CA THR A 362 -21.86 -46.18 29.70
C THR A 362 -21.18 -45.04 30.48
N ALA A 363 -20.61 -45.37 31.65
CA ALA A 363 -19.71 -44.48 32.37
C ALA A 363 -18.41 -44.35 31.56
N CYS A 364 -17.98 -43.14 31.22
CA CYS A 364 -16.62 -42.94 30.71
C CYS A 364 -15.61 -42.91 31.88
N GLY A 365 -14.31 -43.05 31.58
CA GLY A 365 -13.23 -43.13 32.58
C GLY A 365 -13.06 -41.92 33.50
N SER A 366 -13.86 -40.86 33.32
CA SER A 366 -13.90 -39.66 34.15
C SER A 366 -14.76 -39.79 35.42
N ASN A 367 -15.48 -40.89 35.63
CA ASN A 367 -16.30 -41.14 36.83
C ASN A 367 -17.27 -39.98 37.20
N VAL A 368 -17.79 -39.26 36.20
CA VAL A 368 -18.76 -38.17 36.43
C VAL A 368 -20.13 -38.75 36.77
N TYR A 369 -20.36 -38.94 38.06
CA TYR A 369 -21.66 -39.34 38.59
C TYR A 369 -22.61 -38.13 38.58
N ALA A 370 -23.78 -38.28 37.96
CA ALA A 370 -24.87 -37.33 38.06
C ALA A 370 -25.88 -37.82 39.11
N PRO A 371 -25.74 -37.40 40.38
CA PRO A 371 -26.53 -37.90 41.51
C PRO A 371 -28.04 -37.72 41.35
N TRP A 372 -28.49 -36.71 40.59
CA TRP A 372 -29.91 -36.39 40.40
C TRP A 372 -30.69 -37.37 39.50
N ILE A 373 -29.98 -38.27 38.82
CA ILE A 373 -30.54 -39.30 37.93
C ILE A 373 -29.85 -40.65 38.14
N GLY A 374 -28.98 -40.77 39.15
CA GLY A 374 -28.41 -42.02 39.64
C GLY A 374 -27.47 -42.76 38.68
N LYS A 375 -26.91 -42.09 37.66
CA LYS A 375 -26.03 -42.73 36.66
C LYS A 375 -24.78 -41.88 36.38
N TYR A 376 -23.83 -42.47 35.69
CA TYR A 376 -22.69 -41.77 35.10
C TYR A 376 -23.06 -41.29 33.69
N TYR A 377 -22.67 -40.07 33.33
CA TYR A 377 -23.09 -39.45 32.06
C TYR A 377 -21.89 -39.05 31.22
N CYS A 378 -21.68 -39.78 30.14
CA CYS A 378 -20.86 -39.34 29.02
C CYS A 378 -21.43 -39.95 27.74
N ASP A 379 -21.15 -39.29 26.63
CA ASP A 379 -21.19 -39.97 25.35
C ASP A 379 -20.06 -41.04 25.25
N LYS A 380 -20.21 -42.00 24.32
CA LYS A 380 -19.28 -43.11 24.04
C LYS A 380 -17.85 -42.65 23.73
N ALA A 381 -17.64 -41.40 23.29
CA ALA A 381 -16.33 -40.81 23.01
C ALA A 381 -15.69 -40.06 24.19
N GLY A 382 -16.31 -40.09 25.37
CA GLY A 382 -15.69 -39.58 26.60
C GLY A 382 -15.81 -38.06 26.83
N GLN A 383 -16.49 -37.33 25.95
CA GLN A 383 -16.70 -35.88 26.09
C GLN A 383 -18.14 -35.55 26.57
N PRO A 384 -18.31 -34.77 27.65
CA PRO A 384 -19.60 -34.53 28.27
C PRO A 384 -20.47 -33.55 27.47
N GLN A 385 -21.78 -33.79 27.49
CA GLN A 385 -22.80 -32.89 26.91
C GLN A 385 -23.10 -31.67 27.80
N HIS A 386 -22.58 -31.68 29.02
CA HIS A 386 -22.72 -30.64 30.03
C HIS A 386 -21.33 -30.10 30.40
N ILE A 387 -21.30 -29.03 31.20
CA ILE A 387 -20.07 -28.40 31.67
C ILE A 387 -19.19 -29.42 32.40
N TRP A 388 -17.92 -29.48 32.02
CA TRP A 388 -16.93 -30.37 32.61
C TRP A 388 -15.52 -29.83 32.37
N GLU A 389 -14.67 -29.90 33.40
CA GLU A 389 -13.30 -29.41 33.36
C GLU A 389 -13.16 -28.07 32.63
N ALA A 390 -14.08 -27.15 32.93
CA ALA A 390 -14.06 -25.82 32.37
C ALA A 390 -13.19 -24.90 33.24
N TYR A 391 -12.37 -24.07 32.62
CA TYR A 391 -11.43 -23.19 33.31
C TYR A 391 -11.70 -21.74 32.93
N GLN A 392 -11.69 -20.86 33.93
CA GLN A 392 -11.60 -19.42 33.70
C GLN A 392 -10.61 -18.73 34.63
N TRP A 393 -9.87 -17.75 34.11
CA TRP A 393 -8.91 -16.96 34.88
C TRP A 393 -8.62 -15.64 34.18
N ALA A 394 -8.03 -14.69 34.91
CA ALA A 394 -7.51 -13.42 34.36
C ALA A 394 -8.48 -12.60 33.47
N ASN A 395 -9.80 -12.83 33.57
CA ASN A 395 -10.81 -11.92 33.02
C ASN A 395 -10.87 -10.66 33.91
N LYS A 396 -10.98 -9.48 33.31
CA LYS A 396 -10.89 -8.20 34.04
C LYS A 396 -12.08 -7.29 33.74
N TYR A 397 -12.45 -6.50 34.75
CA TYR A 397 -13.54 -5.55 34.69
C TYR A 397 -13.03 -4.11 34.75
N GLY A 398 -13.77 -3.16 34.16
CA GLY A 398 -13.56 -1.73 34.35
C GLY A 398 -12.56 -1.06 33.41
N ASN A 399 -12.53 0.27 33.48
CA ASN A 399 -11.91 1.15 32.48
C ASN A 399 -10.39 1.03 32.38
N THR A 400 -9.72 0.60 33.45
CA THR A 400 -8.26 0.57 33.54
C THR A 400 -7.66 -0.79 33.17
N GLY A 401 -8.47 -1.84 33.00
CA GLY A 401 -7.98 -3.22 32.79
C GLY A 401 -7.30 -3.86 34.00
N THR A 402 -7.23 -3.14 35.12
CA THR A 402 -6.71 -3.59 36.41
C THR A 402 -7.83 -3.95 37.39
N GLY A 403 -9.09 -3.76 37.00
CA GLY A 403 -10.25 -4.06 37.83
C GLY A 403 -10.59 -5.55 37.88
N VAL A 404 -11.37 -5.90 38.88
CA VAL A 404 -11.57 -7.28 39.33
C VAL A 404 -12.83 -7.84 38.72
N TYR A 405 -12.71 -8.98 38.06
CA TYR A 405 -13.88 -9.74 37.71
C TYR A 405 -14.37 -10.55 38.91
N SER A 406 -15.55 -10.21 39.45
CA SER A 406 -16.07 -10.80 40.69
C SER A 406 -17.49 -11.34 40.60
N ALA A 407 -18.00 -11.56 39.37
CA ALA A 407 -19.42 -11.84 39.13
C ALA A 407 -19.59 -13.12 38.31
N THR A 408 -19.26 -14.27 38.91
CA THR A 408 -19.66 -15.58 38.38
C THR A 408 -20.86 -16.09 39.16
N THR A 409 -21.90 -16.52 38.46
CA THR A 409 -23.07 -17.15 39.07
C THR A 409 -23.25 -18.56 38.54
N VAL A 410 -23.92 -19.40 39.32
CA VAL A 410 -24.27 -20.77 38.93
C VAL A 410 -25.79 -20.88 38.95
N SER A 411 -26.38 -21.28 37.84
CA SER A 411 -27.82 -21.48 37.70
C SER A 411 -28.13 -22.87 37.18
N ASP A 412 -28.23 -23.82 38.12
CA ASP A 412 -28.30 -25.24 37.80
C ASP A 412 -29.05 -26.10 38.84
N GLY A 413 -29.51 -25.51 39.94
CA GLY A 413 -30.10 -26.25 41.05
C GLY A 413 -29.11 -27.10 41.87
N GLY A 414 -27.83 -26.71 41.96
CA GLY A 414 -26.82 -27.32 42.85
C GLY A 414 -26.09 -28.54 42.27
N ARG A 415 -26.03 -28.66 40.95
CA ARG A 415 -25.52 -29.84 40.23
C ARG A 415 -24.06 -29.68 39.76
N LEU A 416 -23.60 -28.46 39.59
CA LEU A 416 -22.28 -28.00 39.19
C LEU A 416 -21.54 -27.58 40.45
N THR A 417 -20.55 -28.39 40.81
CA THR A 417 -19.59 -28.12 41.88
C THR A 417 -18.34 -27.41 41.32
N GLU A 418 -17.96 -26.28 41.93
CA GLU A 418 -16.66 -25.63 41.73
C GLU A 418 -15.51 -26.57 42.11
N ASN A 419 -14.37 -26.45 41.43
CA ASN A 419 -13.20 -27.31 41.57
C ASN A 419 -13.43 -28.78 41.21
N LYS A 420 -14.50 -29.05 40.44
CA LYS A 420 -14.81 -30.37 39.89
C LYS A 420 -15.30 -30.25 38.45
N HIS A 421 -16.37 -29.48 38.23
CA HIS A 421 -16.95 -29.28 36.90
C HIS A 421 -16.42 -28.01 36.23
N TYR A 422 -16.16 -26.98 37.03
CA TYR A 422 -15.55 -25.73 36.58
C TYR A 422 -14.54 -25.23 37.62
N TYR A 423 -13.54 -24.50 37.16
CA TYR A 423 -12.42 -23.96 37.93
C TYR A 423 -12.31 -22.47 37.65
N ASN A 424 -12.46 -21.64 38.67
CA ASN A 424 -12.41 -20.18 38.57
C ASN A 424 -11.17 -19.63 39.26
N CYS A 425 -10.92 -18.32 39.15
CA CYS A 425 -9.89 -17.68 39.96
C CYS A 425 -10.19 -17.83 41.46
N PRO A 426 -9.18 -18.13 42.31
CA PRO A 426 -9.36 -18.13 43.76
C PRO A 426 -9.79 -16.75 44.24
N GLY A 427 -10.94 -16.65 44.92
CA GLY A 427 -11.40 -15.39 45.52
C GLY A 427 -12.20 -14.44 44.59
N CYS A 428 -12.75 -14.93 43.48
CA CYS A 428 -13.63 -14.21 42.54
C CYS A 428 -14.99 -13.69 43.15
N ALA A 429 -15.04 -13.30 44.44
CA ALA A 429 -16.13 -12.55 45.09
C ALA A 429 -15.78 -11.04 45.22
N SER A 430 -16.80 -10.19 45.44
CA SER A 430 -16.70 -8.72 45.32
C SER A 430 -15.57 -8.07 46.14
N GLY A 431 -14.76 -7.23 45.49
CA GLY A 431 -14.01 -6.16 46.17
C GLY A 431 -12.51 -6.34 46.40
N GLN A 432 -11.81 -7.31 45.78
CA GLN A 432 -10.34 -7.37 45.88
C GLN A 432 -9.67 -7.54 44.52
N SER A 433 -8.82 -6.57 44.14
CA SER A 433 -8.01 -6.74 42.93
C SER A 433 -6.75 -7.49 43.22
N THR A 434 -6.39 -8.25 42.20
CA THR A 434 -5.11 -8.86 41.93
C THR A 434 -4.83 -10.15 42.67
N TYR A 435 -4.32 -11.10 41.90
CA TYR A 435 -3.08 -11.79 42.25
C TYR A 435 -3.11 -12.60 43.53
N VAL A 436 -2.97 -13.91 43.36
CA VAL A 436 -2.29 -14.68 44.37
C VAL A 436 -1.27 -15.59 43.70
N SER A 437 -0.23 -15.02 43.09
CA SER A 437 1.04 -15.76 43.08
C SER A 437 1.60 -15.89 44.51
N GLY A 438 1.05 -15.14 45.49
CA GLY A 438 1.37 -15.22 46.92
C GLY A 438 0.40 -15.98 47.85
N ASN A 439 -0.90 -16.13 47.53
CA ASN A 439 -1.86 -16.94 48.36
C ASN A 439 -2.55 -18.10 47.61
N PHE A 440 -2.22 -18.37 46.35
CA PHE A 440 -2.70 -19.57 45.69
C PHE A 440 -1.83 -20.70 46.20
N ASN A 441 -2.46 -21.58 46.97
CA ASN A 441 -1.81 -22.67 47.67
C ASN A 441 -2.05 -24.03 46.98
N GLY A 442 -2.53 -24.02 45.74
CA GLY A 442 -2.83 -25.24 44.99
C GLY A 442 -4.14 -25.95 45.36
N THR A 443 -4.96 -25.42 46.28
CA THR A 443 -6.13 -26.19 46.78
C THR A 443 -7.42 -26.02 45.98
N SER A 444 -7.62 -24.88 45.30
CA SER A 444 -8.85 -24.55 44.56
C SER A 444 -8.60 -23.52 43.45
N GLY A 445 -9.30 -23.68 42.32
CA GLY A 445 -9.40 -22.68 41.27
C GLY A 445 -8.29 -22.71 40.23
N VAL A 446 -7.97 -21.55 39.68
CA VAL A 446 -6.88 -21.35 38.70
C VAL A 446 -5.95 -20.23 39.18
N GLY A 447 -4.72 -20.59 39.57
CA GLY A 447 -3.65 -19.64 39.89
C GLY A 447 -3.06 -18.98 38.64
N CYS A 448 -2.29 -17.91 38.82
CA CYS A 448 -1.46 -17.34 37.76
C CYS A 448 -0.13 -16.84 38.34
N GLY A 449 0.96 -17.07 37.62
CA GLY A 449 2.29 -16.59 38.01
C GLY A 449 3.40 -17.15 37.14
N THR A 450 4.63 -17.05 37.62
CA THR A 450 5.80 -17.68 36.98
C THR A 450 5.81 -19.21 37.20
N ALA A 451 6.57 -19.92 36.38
CA ALA A 451 6.83 -21.35 36.61
C ALA A 451 7.49 -21.62 37.98
N ALA A 452 8.34 -20.70 38.46
CA ALA A 452 8.95 -20.79 39.78
C ALA A 452 7.90 -20.72 40.91
N THR A 453 6.93 -19.80 40.81
CA THR A 453 5.83 -19.70 41.78
C THR A 453 4.90 -20.92 41.75
N MET A 454 4.67 -21.51 40.58
CA MET A 454 3.91 -22.77 40.46
C MET A 454 4.63 -23.93 41.14
N ASN A 455 5.93 -24.08 40.88
CA ASN A 455 6.75 -25.18 41.41
C ASN A 455 7.01 -25.08 42.92
N ALA A 456 6.83 -23.90 43.52
CA ALA A 456 6.94 -23.70 44.97
C ALA A 456 5.73 -24.27 45.75
N ILE A 457 4.64 -24.66 45.05
CA ILE A 457 3.45 -25.23 45.67
C ILE A 457 3.72 -26.70 45.98
N GLU A 458 3.92 -27.02 47.27
CA GLU A 458 4.26 -28.37 47.74
C GLU A 458 3.12 -29.38 47.53
N THR A 459 1.87 -28.93 47.69
CA THR A 459 0.68 -29.78 47.52
C THR A 459 -0.39 -29.10 46.68
N CYS A 460 -0.97 -29.82 45.73
CA CYS A 460 -2.07 -29.34 44.89
C CYS A 460 -3.22 -30.37 44.82
N THR A 461 -4.45 -29.87 44.70
CA THR A 461 -5.66 -30.69 44.54
C THR A 461 -5.83 -31.06 43.06
N ASN A 462 -6.17 -32.32 42.76
CA ASN A 462 -6.41 -32.76 41.39
C ASN A 462 -7.42 -31.86 40.65
N GLY A 463 -7.09 -31.48 39.41
CA GLY A 463 -7.90 -30.62 38.54
C GLY A 463 -7.72 -29.11 38.77
N VAL A 464 -7.11 -28.68 39.88
CA VAL A 464 -6.76 -27.28 40.08
C VAL A 464 -5.76 -26.81 39.02
N GLY A 465 -5.96 -25.60 38.49
CA GLY A 465 -5.16 -25.05 37.40
C GLY A 465 -4.12 -24.01 37.84
N PHE A 466 -3.09 -23.80 37.02
CA PHE A 466 -2.14 -22.70 37.15
C PHE A 466 -1.73 -22.17 35.77
N TRP A 467 -1.97 -20.89 35.51
CA TRP A 467 -1.56 -20.23 34.28
C TRP A 467 -0.16 -19.65 34.41
N VAL A 468 0.73 -20.04 33.50
CA VAL A 468 2.07 -19.50 33.36
C VAL A 468 2.13 -18.65 32.09
N PRO A 469 2.07 -17.31 32.19
CA PRO A 469 2.28 -16.41 31.05
C PRO A 469 3.65 -16.66 30.41
N ASN A 470 3.73 -16.52 29.09
CA ASN A 470 4.99 -16.67 28.39
C ASN A 470 5.94 -15.51 28.77
N PRO A 471 7.13 -15.80 29.33
CA PRO A 471 8.04 -14.77 29.86
C PRO A 471 8.70 -13.91 28.78
N ALA A 472 8.67 -14.32 27.51
CA ALA A 472 9.33 -13.60 26.41
C ALA A 472 8.58 -12.35 25.93
N ILE A 473 7.33 -12.13 26.38
CA ILE A 473 6.44 -11.17 25.74
C ILE A 473 6.28 -9.87 26.51
N ASP A 474 6.17 -9.97 27.83
CA ASP A 474 5.98 -8.83 28.72
C ASP A 474 6.35 -9.25 30.14
N ALA A 475 7.39 -8.63 30.70
CA ALA A 475 7.85 -8.91 32.06
C ALA A 475 6.78 -8.60 33.13
N SER A 476 5.81 -7.74 32.81
CA SER A 476 4.65 -7.43 33.67
C SER A 476 3.50 -8.44 33.54
N ALA A 477 3.44 -9.19 32.41
CA ALA A 477 2.40 -10.21 32.17
C ALA A 477 2.48 -11.38 33.14
N ALA A 478 3.65 -11.65 33.73
CA ALA A 478 3.86 -12.65 34.78
C ALA A 478 2.91 -12.50 35.99
N SER A 479 2.29 -11.32 36.15
CA SER A 479 1.36 -11.02 37.24
C SER A 479 -0.11 -11.27 36.94
N CYS A 480 -0.52 -11.46 35.67
CA CYS A 480 -1.93 -11.42 35.23
C CYS A 480 -2.73 -10.19 35.75
N SER A 481 -2.04 -9.13 36.18
CA SER A 481 -2.65 -8.01 36.90
C SER A 481 -3.36 -7.04 35.95
N ASN A 482 -2.70 -6.76 34.81
CA ASN A 482 -3.19 -5.93 33.74
C ASN A 482 -3.22 -6.75 32.44
N ILE A 483 -4.38 -6.80 31.79
CA ILE A 483 -4.55 -7.53 30.52
C ILE A 483 -4.70 -6.62 29.31
N ASN A 484 -4.53 -5.30 29.45
CA ASN A 484 -4.86 -4.34 28.37
C ASN A 484 -4.09 -4.59 27.08
N SER A 485 -2.83 -5.01 27.19
CA SER A 485 -1.97 -5.40 26.08
C SER A 485 -2.42 -6.69 25.37
N TRP A 486 -3.34 -7.44 25.97
CA TRP A 486 -3.68 -8.82 25.60
C TRP A 486 -5.12 -8.99 25.12
N VAL A 487 -5.84 -7.89 24.90
CA VAL A 487 -7.24 -7.90 24.49
C VAL A 487 -7.49 -7.05 23.26
N GLY A 488 -8.64 -7.30 22.64
CA GLY A 488 -9.10 -6.56 21.47
C GLY A 488 -8.47 -7.06 20.18
N ARG A 489 -9.02 -6.59 19.08
CA ARG A 489 -8.60 -6.96 17.73
C ARG A 489 -7.15 -6.58 17.46
N ASN A 490 -6.54 -7.29 16.52
CA ASN A 490 -5.23 -7.00 15.97
C ASN A 490 -4.12 -7.01 17.02
N ASN A 491 -4.14 -8.00 17.90
CA ASN A 491 -3.27 -7.99 19.07
C ASN A 491 -1.81 -8.30 18.69
N LEU A 492 -1.03 -7.26 18.44
CA LEU A 492 0.38 -7.37 17.99
C LEU A 492 1.27 -8.15 18.95
N LEU A 493 1.05 -8.02 20.26
CA LEU A 493 1.86 -8.71 21.26
C LEU A 493 1.59 -10.22 21.24
N ALA A 494 0.33 -10.62 21.14
CA ALA A 494 -0.01 -12.03 20.93
C ALA A 494 0.52 -12.54 19.58
N ALA A 495 0.46 -11.74 18.52
CA ALA A 495 0.99 -12.10 17.20
C ALA A 495 2.51 -12.32 17.23
N SER A 496 3.25 -11.46 17.93
CA SER A 496 4.73 -11.51 18.04
C SER A 496 5.28 -12.83 18.58
N VAL A 497 4.43 -13.61 19.27
CA VAL A 497 4.77 -14.91 19.84
C VAL A 497 3.92 -16.04 19.29
N ASN A 498 3.38 -15.88 18.09
CA ASN A 498 2.54 -16.87 17.44
C ASN A 498 1.36 -17.31 18.33
N GLY A 499 0.72 -16.38 19.04
CA GLY A 499 -0.39 -16.66 19.95
C GLY A 499 -0.03 -17.41 21.22
N LYS A 500 1.23 -17.78 21.44
CA LYS A 500 1.70 -18.56 22.60
C LYS A 500 1.87 -17.67 23.83
N ILE A 501 0.78 -17.03 24.24
CA ILE A 501 0.75 -16.03 25.33
C ILE A 501 0.94 -16.61 26.74
N GLY A 502 0.88 -17.94 26.87
CA GLY A 502 1.16 -18.67 28.09
C GLY A 502 0.67 -20.10 28.01
N THR A 503 0.86 -20.84 29.11
CA THR A 503 0.52 -22.25 29.24
C THR A 503 -0.29 -22.47 30.52
N LEU A 504 -1.42 -23.17 30.41
CA LEU A 504 -2.20 -23.64 31.55
C LEU A 504 -1.68 -25.03 31.96
N TYR A 505 -1.30 -25.16 33.22
CA TYR A 505 -0.99 -26.42 33.87
C TYR A 505 -2.16 -26.84 34.76
N THR A 506 -2.38 -28.14 34.92
CA THR A 506 -3.33 -28.70 35.88
C THR A 506 -2.63 -29.66 36.83
N CYS A 507 -3.10 -29.72 38.07
CA CYS A 507 -2.59 -30.66 39.04
C CYS A 507 -3.16 -32.07 38.79
N GLU A 508 -2.27 -33.04 38.64
CA GLU A 508 -2.57 -34.46 38.55
C GLU A 508 -1.68 -35.23 39.53
N ASN A 509 -2.30 -35.88 40.51
CA ASN A 509 -1.62 -36.63 41.57
C ASN A 509 -0.50 -35.80 42.23
N ASN A 510 -0.84 -34.57 42.62
CA ASN A 510 0.09 -33.63 43.24
C ASN A 510 1.25 -33.15 42.34
N THR A 511 1.09 -33.25 41.01
CA THR A 511 2.09 -32.83 40.02
C THR A 511 1.46 -31.89 38.99
N TRP A 512 2.14 -30.80 38.63
CA TRP A 512 1.70 -29.90 37.57
C TRP A 512 2.00 -30.49 36.18
N VAL A 513 0.95 -30.70 35.39
CA VAL A 513 1.01 -31.24 34.03
C VAL A 513 0.52 -30.18 33.05
N GLU A 514 1.22 -30.01 31.92
CA GLU A 514 0.77 -29.11 30.86
C GLU A 514 -0.59 -29.57 30.33
N TYR A 515 -1.56 -28.68 30.35
CA TYR A 515 -2.95 -28.99 30.04
C TYR A 515 -3.46 -28.27 28.80
N TYR A 516 -3.02 -27.03 28.57
CA TYR A 516 -3.46 -26.23 27.44
C TYR A 516 -2.46 -25.12 27.10
N GLN A 517 -2.26 -24.91 25.81
CA GLN A 517 -1.60 -23.73 25.26
C GLN A 517 -2.43 -23.21 24.08
N PRO A 518 -2.64 -21.89 23.93
CA PRO A 518 -3.39 -21.36 22.80
C PRO A 518 -2.80 -21.75 21.44
N TYR A 519 -3.65 -21.93 20.44
CA TYR A 519 -3.21 -22.20 19.07
C TYR A 519 -2.53 -20.98 18.44
N THR A 520 -1.79 -21.19 17.35
CA THR A 520 -1.07 -20.13 16.61
C THR A 520 -1.96 -18.95 16.26
N TYR A 521 -1.58 -17.72 16.66
CA TYR A 521 -2.21 -16.45 16.29
C TYR A 521 -1.20 -15.51 15.62
N PRO A 522 -1.55 -14.79 14.53
CA PRO A 522 -2.75 -14.96 13.69
C PRO A 522 -2.97 -16.41 13.23
N HIS A 523 -4.22 -16.82 13.04
CA HIS A 523 -4.47 -18.16 12.52
C HIS A 523 -3.73 -18.39 11.18
N PRO A 524 -3.02 -19.52 10.97
CA PRO A 524 -2.23 -19.74 9.74
C PRO A 524 -3.03 -19.65 8.43
N LEU A 525 -4.32 -19.96 8.45
CA LEU A 525 -5.20 -19.81 7.28
C LEU A 525 -5.43 -18.35 6.86
N ARG A 526 -5.12 -17.37 7.72
CA ARG A 526 -5.10 -15.95 7.30
C ARG A 526 -4.04 -15.68 6.22
N GLY A 527 -3.09 -16.60 6.06
CA GLY A 527 -1.91 -16.42 5.22
C GLY A 527 -0.90 -15.47 5.86
N SER A 528 0.22 -15.25 5.17
CA SER A 528 0.99 -14.03 5.40
C SER A 528 0.16 -12.86 4.89
N ASP A 529 0.01 -11.84 5.73
CA ASP A 529 -0.57 -10.59 5.28
C ASP A 529 0.45 -9.88 4.41
N THR A 530 0.29 -9.95 3.09
CA THR A 530 1.18 -9.29 2.12
C THR A 530 0.60 -7.98 1.63
N VAL A 531 -0.61 -7.64 2.06
CA VAL A 531 -1.29 -6.41 1.66
C VAL A 531 -0.87 -5.34 2.65
N ILE A 532 -0.44 -4.21 2.11
CA ILE A 532 0.08 -3.10 2.88
C ILE A 532 -1.10 -2.16 3.19
N PRO A 533 -1.26 -1.72 4.45
CA PRO A 533 -2.34 -0.82 4.80
C PRO A 533 -2.26 0.49 4.02
N ILE A 534 -3.41 1.09 3.72
CA ILE A 534 -3.53 2.37 3.03
C ILE A 534 -3.88 3.43 4.06
N THR A 535 -3.06 4.47 4.19
CA THR A 535 -3.35 5.65 5.02
C THR A 535 -3.73 6.83 4.14
N THR A 536 -4.78 7.56 4.53
CA THR A 536 -5.25 8.77 3.85
C THR A 536 -5.42 9.89 4.86
N LEU A 537 -4.98 11.10 4.52
CA LEU A 537 -5.16 12.28 5.35
C LEU A 537 -6.58 12.81 5.15
N ASN A 538 -7.34 12.97 6.24
CA ASN A 538 -8.69 13.53 6.21
C ASN A 538 -8.67 15.04 6.45
N SER A 539 -7.95 15.51 7.48
CA SER A 539 -7.90 16.94 7.85
C SER A 539 -6.70 17.29 8.73
N VAL A 540 -6.35 18.58 8.73
CA VAL A 540 -5.47 19.25 9.71
C VAL A 540 -6.15 20.56 10.13
N CYS A 541 -6.31 20.81 11.43
CA CYS A 541 -7.14 21.91 11.95
C CYS A 541 -6.70 22.35 13.36
N SER A 542 -7.23 23.48 13.85
CA SER A 542 -7.15 23.84 15.28
C SER A 542 -8.38 23.34 16.06
N GLY A 543 -8.15 22.81 17.27
CA GLY A 543 -9.21 22.37 18.19
C GLY A 543 -9.75 20.95 17.96
N ALA A 544 -10.38 20.38 19.00
CA ALA A 544 -10.70 18.95 19.12
C ALA A 544 -11.63 18.36 18.02
N ASP A 545 -12.45 19.20 17.36
CA ASP A 545 -13.50 18.76 16.43
C ASP A 545 -13.30 19.26 14.98
N CYS A 546 -12.18 19.91 14.66
CA CYS A 546 -11.92 20.49 13.33
C CYS A 546 -13.02 21.39 12.74
N ALA A 547 -13.76 22.13 13.58
CA ALA A 547 -14.81 23.03 13.10
C ALA A 547 -14.27 24.36 12.55
N THR A 548 -13.01 24.70 12.84
CA THR A 548 -12.34 25.94 12.46
C THR A 548 -11.11 25.66 11.59
N PRO A 549 -10.84 26.46 10.54
CA PRO A 549 -9.54 26.47 9.85
C PRO A 549 -8.41 26.69 10.87
N LEU A 550 -7.21 26.16 10.59
CA LEU A 550 -6.05 26.35 11.45
C LEU A 550 -5.72 27.85 11.59
N VAL A 551 -6.05 28.42 12.75
CA VAL A 551 -5.72 29.80 13.13
C VAL A 551 -5.26 29.76 14.58
N CYS A 552 -4.04 30.25 14.83
CA CYS A 552 -3.43 30.31 16.15
C CYS A 552 -3.28 31.80 16.53
N GLU A 553 -4.27 32.34 17.24
CA GLU A 553 -4.21 33.71 17.75
C GLU A 553 -3.74 33.69 19.22
N GLY A 554 -2.60 34.32 19.52
CA GLY A 554 -2.22 34.70 20.89
C GLY A 554 -1.24 33.77 21.62
N GLY A 555 -0.32 33.12 20.91
CA GLY A 555 0.91 32.56 21.49
C GLY A 555 0.95 31.05 21.73
N SER A 556 -0.16 30.29 21.62
CA SER A 556 -0.13 28.83 21.48
C SER A 556 -1.49 28.21 21.11
N CYS A 557 -1.52 27.15 20.30
CA CYS A 557 -2.74 26.43 19.90
C CYS A 557 -2.61 24.89 19.95
N THR A 558 -3.76 24.18 19.89
CA THR A 558 -3.81 22.71 19.75
C THR A 558 -4.16 22.35 18.30
N VAL A 559 -3.29 21.59 17.64
CA VAL A 559 -3.46 21.11 16.26
C VAL A 559 -3.95 19.67 16.26
N VAL A 560 -4.97 19.38 15.45
CA VAL A 560 -5.55 18.05 15.32
C VAL A 560 -5.41 17.57 13.87
N ILE A 561 -4.77 16.43 13.68
CA ILE A 561 -4.59 15.73 12.42
C ILE A 561 -5.49 14.51 12.40
N THR A 562 -6.35 14.37 11.40
CA THR A 562 -7.23 13.21 11.26
C THR A 562 -6.84 12.41 10.03
N VAL A 563 -6.67 11.10 10.16
CA VAL A 563 -6.35 10.17 9.06
C VAL A 563 -7.34 9.01 9.02
N THR A 564 -7.66 8.50 7.83
CA THR A 564 -8.32 7.21 7.65
C THR A 564 -7.28 6.18 7.23
N ALA A 565 -7.19 5.09 7.99
CA ALA A 565 -6.33 3.96 7.69
C ALA A 565 -7.18 2.73 7.40
N THR A 566 -7.06 2.19 6.20
CA THR A 566 -7.83 1.04 5.71
C THR A 566 -6.89 -0.05 5.26
N ASP A 567 -7.21 -1.29 5.62
CA ASP A 567 -6.50 -2.46 5.16
C ASP A 567 -7.50 -3.63 5.08
N ASN A 568 -7.14 -4.70 4.39
CA ASN A 568 -7.94 -5.92 4.40
C ASN A 568 -7.95 -6.51 5.81
N VAL A 569 -6.83 -6.48 6.52
CA VAL A 569 -6.74 -6.73 7.95
C VAL A 569 -7.00 -5.42 8.70
N ALA A 570 -7.45 -5.47 9.95
CA ALA A 570 -7.74 -4.23 10.66
C ALA A 570 -6.43 -3.52 11.06
N VAL A 571 -6.40 -2.19 10.89
CA VAL A 571 -5.24 -1.36 11.25
C VAL A 571 -5.08 -1.37 12.77
N SER A 572 -3.90 -1.77 13.25
CA SER A 572 -3.55 -1.93 14.66
C SER A 572 -3.03 -0.64 15.31
N GLY A 573 -2.57 0.31 14.50
CA GLY A 573 -2.13 1.61 14.97
C GLY A 573 -1.77 2.58 13.86
N VAL A 574 -1.64 3.85 14.22
CA VAL A 574 -1.04 4.90 13.40
C VAL A 574 0.13 5.46 14.18
N LYS A 575 1.21 5.80 13.47
CA LYS A 575 2.43 6.32 14.06
C LYS A 575 2.92 7.51 13.24
N ALA A 576 3.58 8.47 13.88
CA ALA A 576 4.10 9.66 13.23
C ALA A 576 5.58 9.91 13.59
N CYS A 577 6.35 10.50 12.67
CA CYS A 577 7.70 11.00 12.91
C CYS A 577 7.86 12.41 12.32
N LEU A 578 8.62 13.29 12.99
CA LEU A 578 8.74 14.70 12.62
C LEU A 578 9.78 14.76 11.54
N GLU A 579 9.42 15.37 10.42
CA GLU A 579 10.27 15.47 9.26
C GLU A 579 11.25 16.64 9.44
N ASN A 580 12.27 16.43 10.28
CA ASN A 580 13.40 17.35 10.45
C ASN A 580 14.69 16.75 9.88
N GLY A 581 14.59 16.22 8.66
CA GLY A 581 15.74 15.83 7.83
C GLY A 581 16.44 14.50 8.11
N THR A 582 16.18 13.71 9.17
CA THR A 582 16.91 12.41 9.36
C THR A 582 16.26 11.24 10.12
N THR A 583 15.04 11.28 10.69
CA THR A 583 14.66 10.31 11.77
C THR A 583 13.50 9.34 11.52
N CYS A 584 13.34 8.77 10.32
CA CYS A 584 12.33 7.73 10.11
C CYS A 584 12.88 6.46 9.42
N VAL A 585 13.69 5.69 10.16
CA VAL A 585 14.25 4.39 9.71
C VAL A 585 13.72 3.21 10.54
N THR A 586 13.81 2.00 9.98
CA THR A 586 13.38 0.74 10.61
C THR A 586 14.05 0.54 11.97
N GLY A 587 13.26 0.43 13.05
CA GLY A 587 13.75 0.30 14.43
C GLY A 587 13.77 1.60 15.24
N THR A 588 13.38 2.74 14.65
CA THR A 588 13.08 3.95 15.43
C THR A 588 11.85 3.70 16.30
N SER A 589 11.95 3.98 17.60
CA SER A 589 10.77 3.94 18.48
C SER A 589 9.86 5.10 18.08
N TYR A 590 8.87 4.83 17.24
CA TYR A 590 7.73 5.73 17.09
C TYR A 590 7.15 5.96 18.49
N ALA A 591 7.33 7.16 19.01
CA ALA A 591 6.79 7.62 20.28
C ALA A 591 6.00 8.90 20.01
N ASP A 592 5.30 9.37 21.04
CA ASP A 592 4.28 10.42 20.91
C ASP A 592 4.80 11.68 20.21
N MET A 593 6.07 12.07 20.30
CA MET A 593 6.57 13.34 19.73
C MET A 593 5.65 14.56 20.00
N GLY A 594 4.94 14.54 21.13
CA GLY A 594 3.91 15.54 21.46
C GLY A 594 2.51 15.27 20.87
N LEU A 595 2.36 14.30 19.95
CA LEU A 595 1.11 13.81 19.38
C LEU A 595 0.45 12.74 20.26
N SER A 596 -0.82 12.95 20.63
CA SER A 596 -1.66 11.91 21.22
C SER A 596 -2.50 11.19 20.15
N PHE A 597 -2.40 9.86 20.09
CA PHE A 597 -3.07 9.02 19.09
C PHE A 597 -4.37 8.44 19.64
N VAL A 598 -5.50 8.72 18.98
CA VAL A 598 -6.82 8.21 19.38
C VAL A 598 -7.55 7.63 18.16
N ASN A 599 -7.94 6.35 18.20
CA ASN A 599 -8.89 5.82 17.22
C ASN A 599 -10.27 6.40 17.54
N THR A 600 -10.77 7.28 16.68
CA THR A 600 -12.02 8.03 16.89
C THR A 600 -13.23 7.33 16.28
N SER A 601 -13.07 6.58 15.19
CA SER A 601 -14.13 5.71 14.66
C SER A 601 -13.65 4.71 13.61
N GLY A 602 -13.68 3.41 13.93
CA GLY A 602 -13.42 2.33 12.97
C GLY A 602 -12.01 2.42 12.35
N ASN A 603 -11.93 3.03 11.17
CA ASN A 603 -10.71 3.24 10.39
C ASN A 603 -10.10 4.64 10.60
N THR A 604 -10.76 5.52 11.35
CA THR A 604 -10.34 6.91 11.56
C THR A 604 -9.52 7.06 12.83
N TRP A 605 -8.37 7.71 12.69
CA TRP A 605 -7.46 8.01 13.77
C TRP A 605 -7.22 9.52 13.84
N THR A 606 -7.16 10.03 15.06
CA THR A 606 -6.90 11.43 15.36
C THR A 606 -5.59 11.54 16.12
N LEU A 607 -4.72 12.44 15.67
CA LEU A 607 -3.41 12.74 16.26
C LEU A 607 -3.46 14.20 16.73
N THR A 608 -3.21 14.46 18.00
CA THR A 608 -3.34 15.82 18.58
C THR A 608 -2.02 16.34 19.10
N LEU A 609 -1.57 17.49 18.61
CA LEU A 609 -0.39 18.22 19.05
C LEU A 609 -0.80 19.43 19.90
N GLU A 610 -0.36 19.49 21.16
CA GLU A 610 -0.65 20.61 22.06
C GLU A 610 0.53 21.58 22.16
N GLY A 611 0.24 22.87 22.36
CA GLY A 611 1.25 23.89 22.65
C GLY A 611 2.09 24.30 21.44
N VAL A 612 1.49 24.30 20.25
CA VAL A 612 2.15 24.79 19.03
C VAL A 612 2.25 26.32 19.14
N GLU A 613 3.46 26.84 19.22
CA GLU A 613 3.74 28.30 19.24
C GLU A 613 3.48 28.90 17.85
N ASP A 614 3.22 30.22 17.82
CA ASP A 614 3.06 30.99 16.58
C ASP A 614 4.40 30.99 15.79
N ASP A 615 4.37 31.20 14.46
CA ASP A 615 5.56 31.23 13.59
C ASP A 615 6.35 29.90 13.43
N GLY A 616 5.66 28.75 13.40
CA GLY A 616 6.25 27.43 13.14
C GLY A 616 5.69 26.70 11.91
N SER A 617 6.57 26.06 11.14
CA SER A 617 6.23 25.11 10.08
C SER A 617 6.47 23.68 10.55
N PHE A 618 5.48 22.80 10.37
CA PHE A 618 5.54 21.42 10.84
C PHE A 618 5.20 20.44 9.72
N ALA A 619 5.94 19.33 9.64
CA ALA A 619 5.65 18.22 8.74
C ALA A 619 5.82 16.87 9.47
N TYR A 620 4.79 16.05 9.44
CA TYR A 620 4.77 14.73 10.07
C TYR A 620 4.62 13.65 9.00
N ASN A 621 5.56 12.69 9.00
CA ASN A 621 5.43 11.44 8.27
C ASN A 621 4.59 10.47 9.09
N ILE A 622 3.42 10.12 8.58
CA ILE A 622 2.41 9.28 9.23
C ILE A 622 2.36 7.92 8.52
N LYS A 623 2.44 6.83 9.27
CA LYS A 623 2.16 5.48 8.77
C LYS A 623 1.04 4.85 9.57
N SER A 624 0.24 4.03 8.90
CA SER A 624 -0.62 3.06 9.55
C SER A 624 0.05 1.70 9.54
N ILE A 625 -0.18 0.93 10.59
CA ILE A 625 0.34 -0.42 10.74
C ILE A 625 -0.83 -1.35 10.96
N ASP A 626 -0.87 -2.46 10.23
CA ASP A 626 -1.88 -3.49 10.43
C ASP A 626 -1.54 -4.43 11.59
N SER A 627 -2.40 -5.39 11.87
CA SER A 627 -2.16 -6.39 12.93
C SER A 627 -0.98 -7.33 12.67
N SER A 628 -0.50 -7.33 11.44
CA SER A 628 0.50 -8.24 10.91
C SER A 628 1.89 -7.58 10.86
N GLY A 629 1.96 -6.28 11.11
CA GLY A 629 3.17 -5.48 11.12
C GLY A 629 3.52 -4.88 9.77
N ASN A 630 2.64 -4.96 8.75
CA ASN A 630 2.88 -4.24 7.51
C ASN A 630 2.64 -2.76 7.75
N GLU A 631 3.54 -1.94 7.25
CA GLU A 631 3.45 -0.49 7.36
C GLU A 631 3.01 0.09 6.03
N SER A 632 2.08 1.04 6.08
CA SER A 632 1.69 1.80 4.91
C SER A 632 2.86 2.58 4.32
N ALA A 633 2.69 3.05 3.08
CA ALA A 633 3.53 4.12 2.59
C ALA A 633 3.38 5.36 3.50
N ASN A 634 4.44 6.18 3.58
CA ASN A 634 4.39 7.44 4.32
C ASN A 634 3.29 8.35 3.77
N LEU A 635 2.45 8.83 4.69
CA LEU A 635 1.50 9.91 4.48
C LEU A 635 2.04 11.16 5.16
N ILE A 636 2.28 12.23 4.42
CA ILE A 636 2.78 13.48 5.00
C ILE A 636 1.58 14.36 5.41
N ALA A 637 1.58 14.83 6.66
CA ALA A 637 0.69 15.88 7.16
C ALA A 637 1.53 17.10 7.53
N ALA A 638 1.38 18.19 6.76
CA ALA A 638 2.13 19.44 6.95
C ALA A 638 1.19 20.63 7.19
N PHE A 639 1.62 21.58 8.02
CA PHE A 639 0.87 22.79 8.38
C PHE A 639 1.78 23.90 8.92
N ASP A 640 1.31 25.14 8.79
CA ASP A 640 1.97 26.37 9.26
C ASP A 640 1.08 27.12 10.26
N THR A 641 1.69 27.92 11.13
CA THR A 641 1.00 28.86 12.04
C THR A 641 1.33 30.31 11.67
N GLU A 642 0.36 31.22 11.75
CA GLU A 642 0.50 32.64 11.37
C GLU A 642 1.60 33.40 12.16
N ALA A 643 2.21 34.42 11.52
CA ALA A 643 3.31 35.24 12.07
C ALA A 643 2.84 36.59 12.65
N ASN A 644 3.49 37.06 13.74
CA ASN A 644 3.12 38.28 14.46
C ASN A 644 4.24 39.36 14.41
N SER A 645 3.92 40.58 13.94
CA SER A 645 4.52 41.91 14.27
C SER A 645 5.72 42.52 13.52
N ASP A 646 6.21 41.98 12.39
CA ASP A 646 7.30 42.65 11.63
C ASP A 646 6.83 43.89 10.85
N ILE A 647 7.63 44.96 10.88
CA ILE A 647 7.38 46.26 10.22
C ILE A 647 8.60 46.75 9.41
N THR A 648 9.63 45.93 9.24
CA THR A 648 10.88 46.31 8.59
C THR A 648 10.81 46.00 7.10
N ASN A 649 11.25 46.90 6.23
CA ASN A 649 11.30 46.58 4.80
C ASN A 649 12.49 45.65 4.50
N PRO A 650 12.32 44.66 3.61
CA PRO A 650 13.44 43.86 3.12
C PRO A 650 14.39 44.72 2.29
N THR A 651 15.70 44.42 2.34
CA THR A 651 16.75 45.12 1.58
C THR A 651 17.61 44.12 0.79
N LEU A 652 18.22 44.54 -0.33
CA LEU A 652 19.12 43.67 -1.13
C LEU A 652 20.56 43.71 -0.59
N ASP A 653 20.98 42.63 0.07
CA ASP A 653 22.31 42.47 0.65
C ASP A 653 23.37 42.16 -0.40
N THR A 654 23.23 41.04 -1.12
CA THR A 654 24.26 40.56 -2.06
C THR A 654 23.71 40.18 -3.42
N VAL A 655 24.56 40.31 -4.44
CA VAL A 655 24.31 39.86 -5.81
C VAL A 655 25.52 39.07 -6.26
N VAL A 656 25.32 37.82 -6.65
CA VAL A 656 26.38 36.90 -7.08
C VAL A 656 26.00 36.29 -8.42
N PHE A 657 26.94 36.28 -9.37
CA PHE A 657 26.79 35.55 -10.62
C PHE A 657 27.86 34.47 -10.69
N ASP A 658 27.44 33.21 -10.77
CA ASP A 658 28.35 32.05 -10.71
C ASP A 658 28.79 31.54 -12.10
N GLY A 659 28.31 32.18 -13.17
CA GLY A 659 28.52 31.77 -14.56
C GLY A 659 27.27 31.20 -15.23
N THR A 660 26.30 30.75 -14.43
CA THR A 660 25.06 30.15 -14.91
C THR A 660 23.84 30.85 -14.32
N ASN A 661 23.89 31.24 -13.05
CA ASN A 661 22.78 31.86 -12.35
C ASN A 661 23.21 33.17 -11.66
N LEU A 662 22.26 34.11 -11.59
CA LEU A 662 22.32 35.33 -10.81
C LEU A 662 21.55 35.11 -9.50
N THR A 663 22.22 35.08 -8.37
CA THR A 663 21.61 34.98 -7.05
C THR A 663 21.55 36.36 -6.41
N LEU A 664 20.33 36.82 -6.11
CA LEU A 664 20.05 38.00 -5.27
C LEU A 664 19.76 37.51 -3.86
N THR A 665 20.38 38.10 -2.84
CA THR A 665 20.14 37.79 -1.43
C THR A 665 19.67 39.03 -0.70
N PHE A 666 18.57 38.91 0.04
CA PHE A 666 17.92 39.96 0.79
C PHE A 666 18.20 39.83 2.29
N SER A 667 17.94 40.90 3.06
CA SER A 667 18.15 40.93 4.51
C SER A 667 17.21 40.01 5.29
N GLU A 668 16.14 39.53 4.64
CA GLU A 668 15.12 38.65 5.19
C GLU A 668 14.32 37.99 4.05
N ALA A 669 13.41 37.07 4.42
CA ALA A 669 12.60 36.36 3.45
C ALA A 669 11.59 37.26 2.74
N VAL A 670 11.56 37.19 1.41
CA VAL A 670 10.63 37.96 0.56
C VAL A 670 9.52 37.08 -0.04
N LYS A 671 8.46 37.73 -0.50
CA LYS A 671 7.26 37.19 -1.15
C LYS A 671 6.91 38.01 -2.38
N ASP A 672 6.69 37.33 -3.51
CA ASP A 672 5.98 37.88 -4.67
C ASP A 672 4.45 37.69 -4.51
N SER A 673 3.67 38.78 -4.53
CA SER A 673 2.20 38.76 -4.38
C SER A 673 1.47 38.19 -5.60
N GLY A 674 2.21 37.79 -6.65
CA GLY A 674 1.72 36.88 -7.66
C GLY A 674 0.84 37.55 -8.70
N THR A 675 1.44 38.41 -9.54
CA THR A 675 1.23 38.27 -10.99
C THR A 675 2.40 38.78 -11.85
N TYR A 676 3.22 39.79 -11.51
CA TYR A 676 4.35 40.19 -12.38
C TYR A 676 5.48 40.98 -11.68
N ALA A 677 6.62 40.32 -11.37
CA ALA A 677 7.88 40.98 -10.98
C ALA A 677 8.89 41.14 -12.15
N ASN A 678 8.93 40.21 -13.13
CA ASN A 678 9.99 40.23 -14.17
C ASN A 678 10.02 41.48 -15.07
N THR A 679 8.91 42.22 -15.19
CA THR A 679 8.86 43.45 -16.01
C THR A 679 9.43 44.68 -15.30
N GLN A 680 9.62 44.61 -13.98
CA GLN A 680 10.16 45.68 -13.15
C GLN A 680 11.68 45.59 -12.98
N TRP A 681 12.23 44.41 -13.25
CA TRP A 681 13.66 44.19 -13.30
C TRP A 681 14.20 44.52 -14.69
N THR A 682 15.27 45.32 -14.75
CA THR A 682 16.08 45.45 -15.96
C THR A 682 17.48 44.93 -15.72
N PHE A 683 17.89 43.99 -16.56
CA PHE A 683 19.22 43.40 -16.55
C PHE A 683 19.95 43.71 -17.85
N THR A 684 21.18 44.20 -17.76
CA THR A 684 22.06 44.38 -18.92
C THR A 684 23.40 43.71 -18.68
N ALA A 685 23.95 43.03 -19.68
CA ALA A 685 25.33 42.55 -19.71
C ALA A 685 26.14 43.46 -20.65
N ASP A 686 27.13 44.17 -20.12
CA ASP A 686 27.96 45.14 -20.87
C ASP A 686 27.11 46.10 -21.72
N SER A 687 26.03 46.64 -21.14
CA SER A 687 25.05 47.54 -21.78
C SER A 687 24.12 46.89 -22.81
N THR A 688 24.17 45.57 -23.00
CA THR A 688 23.25 44.81 -23.85
C THR A 688 22.12 44.23 -22.98
N PRO A 689 20.84 44.45 -23.31
CA PRO A 689 19.73 43.85 -22.56
C PRO A 689 19.79 42.32 -22.59
N ILE A 690 19.64 41.69 -21.43
CA ILE A 690 19.52 40.23 -21.31
C ILE A 690 18.20 39.89 -20.64
N THR A 691 17.54 38.85 -21.12
CA THR A 691 16.33 38.33 -20.48
C THR A 691 16.74 37.34 -19.40
N LEU A 692 16.31 37.57 -18.16
CA LEU A 692 16.43 36.59 -17.09
C LEU A 692 15.09 35.96 -16.76
N THR A 693 15.12 34.70 -16.35
CA THR A 693 13.99 34.03 -15.70
C THR A 693 14.35 33.87 -14.23
N CYS A 694 13.69 34.63 -13.37
CA CYS A 694 13.85 34.51 -11.92
C CYS A 694 12.88 33.46 -11.35
N VAL A 695 13.42 32.57 -10.53
CA VAL A 695 12.66 31.59 -9.76
C VAL A 695 12.82 31.93 -8.29
N GLU A 696 11.69 32.22 -7.64
CA GLU A 696 11.63 32.42 -6.19
C GLU A 696 11.46 31.07 -5.48
N SER A 697 12.11 30.91 -4.33
CA SER A 697 11.81 29.85 -3.38
C SER A 697 10.99 30.45 -2.23
N TRP A 698 9.85 29.86 -1.88
CA TRP A 698 8.98 30.41 -0.82
C TRP A 698 9.72 30.50 0.52
N ASN A 699 9.57 31.62 1.24
CA ASN A 699 10.26 31.95 2.51
C ASN A 699 11.80 31.94 2.41
N SER A 700 12.32 32.29 1.24
CA SER A 700 13.75 32.41 1.01
C SER A 700 14.17 33.88 1.09
N ASP A 701 15.33 34.12 1.69
CA ASP A 701 16.07 35.37 1.55
C ASP A 701 16.78 35.46 0.18
N GLN A 702 16.56 34.52 -0.74
CA GLN A 702 17.22 34.48 -2.04
C GLN A 702 16.26 34.37 -3.24
N LEU A 703 16.56 35.13 -4.30
CA LEU A 703 16.00 35.02 -5.64
C LEU A 703 17.07 34.56 -6.63
N ILE A 704 16.83 33.49 -7.37
CA ILE A 704 17.79 32.94 -8.34
C ILE A 704 17.26 33.20 -9.75
N CYS A 705 18.04 33.89 -10.57
CA CYS A 705 17.68 34.27 -11.93
C CYS A 705 18.63 33.66 -12.95
N THR A 706 18.09 32.95 -13.93
CA THR A 706 18.86 32.31 -15.00
C THR A 706 18.74 33.11 -16.29
N PRO A 707 19.85 33.45 -16.98
CA PRO A 707 19.80 34.14 -18.24
C PRO A 707 19.30 33.23 -19.37
N ALA A 708 18.46 33.78 -20.25
CA ALA A 708 17.91 33.08 -21.42
C ALA A 708 18.97 32.81 -22.51
N SER A 709 20.13 33.46 -22.40
CA SER A 709 21.28 33.29 -23.28
C SER A 709 22.56 33.27 -22.44
N CYS A 710 23.56 32.54 -22.90
CA CYS A 710 24.87 32.50 -22.26
C CYS A 710 25.42 33.94 -22.08
N VAL A 711 26.03 34.21 -20.93
CA VAL A 711 26.70 35.49 -20.60
C VAL A 711 28.21 35.23 -20.56
N ASP A 712 28.98 35.99 -21.36
CA ASP A 712 30.42 35.78 -21.48
C ASP A 712 31.16 36.00 -20.16
N LYS A 713 32.26 35.27 -19.95
CA LYS A 713 33.18 35.50 -18.84
C LYS A 713 33.62 36.97 -18.80
N ASP A 714 33.81 37.50 -17.59
CA ASP A 714 34.20 38.89 -17.31
C ASP A 714 33.16 39.97 -17.68
N ALA A 715 32.00 39.61 -18.25
CA ALA A 715 30.93 40.56 -18.52
C ALA A 715 30.40 41.19 -17.21
N THR A 716 30.05 42.48 -17.25
CA THR A 716 29.42 43.17 -16.11
C THR A 716 27.91 43.16 -16.28
N LEU A 717 27.20 42.52 -15.34
CA LEU A 717 25.75 42.58 -15.25
C LEU A 717 25.36 43.78 -14.38
N LEU A 718 24.46 44.63 -14.88
CA LEU A 718 23.82 45.70 -14.14
C LEU A 718 22.35 45.35 -13.88
N LEU A 719 21.94 45.55 -12.63
CA LEU A 719 20.62 45.26 -12.11
C LEU A 719 19.91 46.53 -11.64
N ASP A 720 18.72 46.78 -12.18
CA ASP A 720 17.76 47.75 -11.63
C ASP A 720 16.43 47.06 -11.28
N TYR A 721 15.82 47.52 -10.19
CA TYR A 721 14.46 47.20 -9.77
C TYR A 721 13.69 48.49 -9.57
N ASN A 722 12.55 48.63 -10.25
CA ASN A 722 11.63 49.74 -10.03
C ASN A 722 10.37 49.23 -9.33
N GLN A 723 10.22 49.61 -8.06
CA GLN A 723 9.14 49.21 -7.18
C GLN A 723 7.79 49.66 -7.76
N PRO A 724 6.82 48.75 -7.91
CA PRO A 724 5.48 49.08 -8.37
C PRO A 724 4.59 49.60 -7.22
N GLY A 725 3.31 49.86 -7.52
CA GLY A 725 2.32 50.14 -6.46
C GLY A 725 2.23 49.00 -5.43
N THR A 726 1.79 49.32 -4.20
CA THR A 726 1.85 48.43 -3.03
C THR A 726 1.22 47.04 -3.22
N ASP A 727 0.25 46.90 -4.13
CA ASP A 727 -0.43 45.61 -4.36
C ASP A 727 0.44 44.63 -5.20
N ASP A 728 1.43 45.15 -5.92
CA ASP A 728 2.29 44.40 -6.86
C ASP A 728 3.78 44.38 -6.44
N ALA A 729 4.13 44.95 -5.28
CA ALA A 729 5.52 45.07 -4.83
C ALA A 729 6.09 43.75 -4.31
N ILE A 730 7.40 43.54 -4.46
CA ILE A 730 8.12 42.53 -3.68
C ILE A 730 8.00 42.96 -2.22
N THR A 731 7.52 42.06 -1.36
CA THR A 731 7.32 42.34 0.08
C THR A 731 8.02 41.29 0.94
N ASP A 732 8.23 41.53 2.22
CA ASP A 732 8.58 40.46 3.17
C ASP A 732 7.34 39.60 3.52
N ILE A 733 7.52 38.62 4.40
CA ILE A 733 6.43 37.76 4.89
C ILE A 733 5.35 38.57 5.65
N ALA A 734 5.70 39.72 6.22
CA ALA A 734 4.80 40.62 6.94
C ALA A 734 4.10 41.67 6.06
N GLY A 735 4.45 41.77 4.77
CA GLY A 735 3.88 42.70 3.80
C GLY A 735 4.60 44.04 3.65
N ASN A 736 5.80 44.20 4.20
CA ASN A 736 6.62 45.40 4.05
C ASN A 736 7.37 45.38 2.69
N PRO A 737 7.34 46.44 1.88
CA PRO A 737 7.82 46.37 0.50
C PRO A 737 9.32 46.65 0.33
N LEU A 738 9.94 45.99 -0.65
CA LEU A 738 11.31 46.24 -1.13
C LEU A 738 11.39 47.59 -1.85
N GLU A 739 12.38 48.41 -1.51
CA GLU A 739 12.66 49.70 -2.16
C GLU A 739 13.33 49.54 -3.53
N ASP A 740 13.30 50.59 -4.36
CA ASP A 740 14.00 50.66 -5.66
C ASP A 740 15.48 50.27 -5.56
N ILE A 741 15.97 49.52 -6.54
CA ILE A 741 17.39 49.18 -6.72
C ILE A 741 17.86 49.81 -8.03
N THR A 742 19.02 50.49 -8.00
CA THR A 742 19.58 51.14 -9.21
C THR A 742 21.07 50.82 -9.37
N ASP A 743 21.47 50.49 -10.59
CA ASP A 743 22.86 50.26 -11.04
C ASP A 743 23.63 49.23 -10.17
N LYS A 744 22.96 48.19 -9.65
CA LYS A 744 23.64 47.18 -8.83
C LYS A 744 24.45 46.25 -9.75
N ALA A 745 25.76 46.38 -9.70
CA ALA A 745 26.67 45.65 -10.58
C ALA A 745 27.16 44.32 -10.00
N VAL A 746 27.31 43.31 -10.85
CA VAL A 746 28.05 42.06 -10.57
C VAL A 746 28.85 41.62 -11.80
N THR A 747 30.08 41.16 -11.61
CA THR A 747 30.93 40.63 -12.70
C THR A 747 30.73 39.12 -12.82
N ASN A 748 30.61 38.62 -14.05
CA ASN A 748 30.61 37.19 -14.32
C ASN A 748 32.00 36.59 -14.07
N ASN A 749 32.15 35.88 -12.95
CA ASN A 749 33.38 35.19 -12.58
C ASN A 749 33.42 33.72 -13.05
N GLY A 750 32.42 33.29 -13.84
CA GLY A 750 32.34 31.95 -14.41
C GLY A 750 33.30 31.73 -15.58
N THR A 751 33.39 30.48 -16.04
CA THR A 751 34.28 30.06 -17.15
C THR A 751 33.56 29.99 -18.50
N ALA A 752 32.30 30.43 -18.58
CA ALA A 752 31.50 30.35 -19.80
C ALA A 752 32.09 31.28 -20.88
N ASP A 753 32.49 30.69 -22.00
CA ASP A 753 32.83 31.39 -23.24
C ASP A 753 31.71 31.08 -24.22
N CYS A 754 30.81 32.04 -24.42
CA CYS A 754 29.59 31.86 -25.18
C CYS A 754 29.85 31.81 -26.69
N GLY A 755 31.12 31.84 -27.09
CA GLY A 755 31.63 31.34 -28.34
C GLY A 755 31.14 32.12 -29.56
N THR A 756 32.02 32.93 -30.15
CA THR A 756 32.24 32.78 -31.59
C THR A 756 32.56 31.29 -31.87
N PRO A 757 31.81 30.56 -32.71
CA PRO A 757 31.97 29.12 -32.85
C PRO A 757 33.39 28.77 -33.30
N THR A 758 34.08 27.92 -32.52
CA THR A 758 35.38 27.36 -32.91
C THR A 758 35.16 26.37 -34.05
N THR A 759 35.33 26.83 -35.29
CA THR A 759 35.38 25.97 -36.47
C THR A 759 36.68 25.15 -36.47
N THR A 760 36.61 23.88 -36.85
CA THR A 760 37.77 22.97 -37.00
C THR A 760 37.84 22.42 -38.42
N SER A 761 39.00 21.93 -38.83
CA SER A 761 39.26 21.41 -40.19
C SER A 761 40.20 20.20 -40.15
N LEU A 762 40.29 19.43 -41.23
CA LEU A 762 41.22 18.29 -41.30
C LEU A 762 42.68 18.77 -41.37
N TRP A 763 42.93 19.91 -42.00
CA TRP A 763 44.24 20.55 -42.12
C TRP A 763 44.22 22.00 -41.60
N PRO A 764 45.32 22.48 -40.99
CA PRO A 764 45.48 23.91 -40.72
C PRO A 764 45.54 24.71 -42.03
N HIS A 765 44.71 25.76 -42.17
CA HIS A 765 44.65 26.58 -43.39
C HIS A 765 45.63 27.77 -43.40
N ASP A 766 46.37 27.97 -42.32
CA ASP A 766 47.34 29.06 -42.12
C ASP A 766 48.76 28.74 -42.63
N ALA A 767 49.06 27.47 -42.92
CA ALA A 767 50.36 27.02 -43.44
C ALA A 767 50.24 26.44 -44.86
N ALA A 768 51.22 26.76 -45.72
CA ALA A 768 51.35 26.12 -47.03
C ALA A 768 51.71 24.63 -46.87
N PRO A 769 50.90 23.71 -47.42
CA PRO A 769 51.20 22.28 -47.39
C PRO A 769 52.54 21.91 -48.04
N PRO A 770 53.25 20.87 -47.58
CA PRO A 770 54.43 20.32 -48.24
C PRO A 770 54.03 19.53 -49.51
N ALA A 771 53.46 20.23 -50.49
CA ALA A 771 52.84 19.66 -51.67
C ALA A 771 53.46 20.19 -52.96
N THR A 772 53.43 19.36 -54.01
CA THR A 772 53.91 19.71 -55.35
C THR A 772 52.77 19.64 -56.36
N SER A 773 52.79 20.47 -57.39
CA SER A 773 51.92 20.26 -58.55
C SER A 773 52.32 18.98 -59.29
N ALA A 774 51.32 18.29 -59.83
CA ALA A 774 51.47 17.11 -60.66
C ALA A 774 50.54 17.20 -61.86
N THR A 775 50.93 16.58 -62.97
CA THR A 775 50.13 16.56 -64.19
C THR A 775 49.27 15.30 -64.29
N ASP A 776 48.00 15.44 -64.66
CA ASP A 776 47.07 14.36 -64.99
C ASP A 776 46.08 14.74 -66.10
N CYS A 777 45.08 13.90 -66.35
CA CYS A 777 43.84 14.26 -67.04
C CYS A 777 42.80 14.86 -66.06
N PRO A 778 41.63 15.35 -66.53
CA PRO A 778 40.57 15.78 -65.63
C PRO A 778 40.15 14.64 -64.68
N SER A 779 40.17 14.92 -63.37
CA SER A 779 39.99 13.89 -62.32
C SER A 779 39.28 14.45 -61.10
N ASN A 780 38.67 13.54 -60.32
CA ASN A 780 38.12 13.79 -59.00
C ASN A 780 39.11 13.25 -57.96
N LEU A 781 39.59 14.11 -57.07
CA LEU A 781 40.76 13.86 -56.22
C LEU A 781 40.44 14.21 -54.77
N GLY A 782 40.74 13.35 -53.79
CA GLY A 782 40.53 13.68 -52.38
C GLY A 782 40.83 12.52 -51.42
N HIS A 783 40.02 12.35 -50.38
CA HIS A 783 40.24 11.29 -49.39
C HIS A 783 38.95 10.85 -48.69
N GLU A 784 39.01 9.64 -48.14
CA GLU A 784 38.03 9.09 -47.22
C GLU A 784 38.37 9.50 -45.79
N PHE A 785 37.37 9.86 -45.00
CA PHE A 785 37.54 10.25 -43.60
C PHE A 785 36.31 9.85 -42.77
N PHE A 786 36.49 9.78 -41.45
CA PHE A 786 35.40 9.74 -40.49
C PHE A 786 35.68 10.70 -39.34
N SER A 787 34.63 11.06 -38.59
CA SER A 787 34.69 11.95 -37.43
C SER A 787 34.19 11.23 -36.19
N THR A 788 34.82 11.41 -35.03
CA THR A 788 34.30 10.89 -33.74
C THR A 788 33.13 11.71 -33.19
N THR A 789 32.81 12.85 -33.81
CA THR A 789 31.71 13.75 -33.41
C THR A 789 30.85 14.12 -34.61
N GLY A 790 29.52 14.21 -34.42
CA GLY A 790 28.61 14.76 -35.43
C GLY A 790 28.76 16.27 -35.57
N GLY A 791 28.30 16.83 -36.70
CA GLY A 791 28.34 18.27 -36.93
C GLY A 791 28.01 18.67 -38.35
N HIS A 792 28.33 19.91 -38.68
CA HIS A 792 28.00 20.49 -39.99
C HIS A 792 29.27 20.97 -40.68
N ILE A 793 29.42 20.56 -41.94
CA ILE A 793 30.40 21.14 -42.85
C ILE A 793 29.78 22.40 -43.46
N SER A 794 30.37 23.56 -43.19
CA SER A 794 29.89 24.86 -43.68
C SER A 794 30.63 25.34 -44.93
N GLN A 795 31.89 24.92 -45.12
CA GLN A 795 32.72 25.32 -46.25
C GLN A 795 33.42 24.11 -46.87
N GLY A 796 33.51 24.11 -48.20
CA GLY A 796 34.45 23.25 -48.91
C GLY A 796 35.78 23.99 -49.07
N CYS A 797 36.89 23.28 -48.91
CA CYS A 797 38.24 23.84 -49.01
C CYS A 797 39.15 22.97 -49.88
N PHE A 798 40.11 23.57 -50.57
CA PHE A 798 41.22 22.86 -51.20
C PHE A 798 42.44 23.76 -51.36
N TYR A 799 43.63 23.18 -51.54
CA TYR A 799 44.84 23.94 -51.81
C TYR A 799 45.12 24.04 -53.31
N LYS A 800 45.25 25.28 -53.81
CA LYS A 800 45.53 25.59 -55.22
C LYS A 800 47.01 25.95 -55.43
N HIS A 801 47.60 25.45 -56.51
CA HIS A 801 48.92 25.87 -57.01
C HIS A 801 48.77 26.73 -58.27
N ALA A 802 49.75 27.58 -58.59
CA ALA A 802 49.71 28.48 -59.76
C ALA A 802 49.48 27.76 -61.09
N ASP A 803 49.99 26.52 -61.25
CA ASP A 803 49.76 25.69 -62.46
C ASP A 803 48.29 25.27 -62.65
N MET A 804 47.45 25.44 -61.63
CA MET A 804 46.02 25.13 -61.69
C MET A 804 45.18 26.30 -62.21
N ASP A 805 45.80 27.41 -62.58
CA ASP A 805 45.09 28.59 -63.08
C ASP A 805 44.36 28.31 -64.41
N GLY A 806 43.17 28.88 -64.55
CA GLY A 806 42.27 28.65 -65.69
C GLY A 806 41.52 27.30 -65.70
N GLN A 807 41.67 26.46 -64.66
CA GLN A 807 40.86 25.25 -64.48
C GLN A 807 39.59 25.53 -63.65
N THR A 808 38.54 24.75 -63.87
CA THR A 808 37.34 24.75 -63.03
C THR A 808 37.50 23.73 -61.90
N HIS A 809 37.27 24.18 -60.66
CA HIS A 809 37.35 23.37 -59.46
C HIS A 809 35.97 23.20 -58.82
N ILE A 810 35.57 21.95 -58.57
CA ILE A 810 34.28 21.62 -57.95
C ILE A 810 34.52 20.68 -56.78
N TRP A 811 34.21 21.11 -55.57
CA TRP A 811 34.31 20.30 -54.36
C TRP A 811 33.02 19.53 -54.12
N SER A 812 33.11 18.28 -53.68
CA SER A 812 31.97 17.43 -53.34
C SER A 812 32.22 16.61 -52.08
N LEU A 813 31.16 16.39 -51.31
CA LEU A 813 31.09 15.46 -50.18
C LEU A 813 30.19 14.27 -50.54
N TRP A 814 30.60 13.07 -50.16
CA TRP A 814 29.91 11.83 -50.49
C TRP A 814 29.74 10.90 -49.29
N ARG A 815 28.67 10.10 -49.31
CA ARG A 815 28.49 8.91 -48.45
C ARG A 815 27.99 7.76 -49.31
N ASP A 816 28.68 6.62 -49.28
CA ASP A 816 28.29 5.39 -49.99
C ASP A 816 27.97 5.58 -51.50
N GLY A 817 28.65 6.53 -52.14
CA GLY A 817 28.44 6.84 -53.57
C GLY A 817 27.34 7.89 -53.85
N VAL A 818 26.65 8.40 -52.83
CA VAL A 818 25.66 9.49 -52.93
C VAL A 818 26.32 10.83 -52.61
N GLU A 819 26.11 11.84 -53.45
CA GLU A 819 26.57 13.22 -53.20
C GLU A 819 25.70 13.88 -52.13
N LEU A 820 26.32 14.40 -51.08
CA LEU A 820 25.65 15.08 -49.97
C LEU A 820 25.71 16.61 -50.12
N ALA A 821 26.80 17.13 -50.69
CA ALA A 821 26.96 18.55 -50.95
C ALA A 821 28.00 18.77 -52.06
N GLN A 822 27.88 19.91 -52.75
CA GLN A 822 28.77 20.32 -53.82
C GLN A 822 29.01 21.84 -53.80
N LYS A 823 30.20 22.28 -54.19
CA LYS A 823 30.55 23.69 -54.38
C LYS A 823 31.43 23.88 -55.61
N THR A 824 30.96 24.68 -56.57
CA THR A 824 31.82 25.20 -57.63
C THR A 824 32.54 26.43 -57.13
N PHE A 825 33.87 26.46 -57.25
CA PHE A 825 34.68 27.60 -56.82
C PHE A 825 34.71 28.68 -57.89
N THR A 826 34.55 29.93 -57.46
CA THR A 826 34.69 31.14 -58.28
C THR A 826 35.67 32.12 -57.62
N ASP A 827 36.16 33.13 -58.35
CA ASP A 827 36.99 34.20 -57.77
C ASP A 827 38.22 33.70 -56.98
N GLU A 828 38.91 32.71 -57.55
CA GLU A 828 40.04 32.05 -56.90
C GLU A 828 41.34 32.86 -57.02
N PRO A 829 42.17 32.96 -55.95
CA PRO A 829 43.54 33.46 -56.07
C PRO A 829 44.44 32.53 -56.91
N GLU A 830 45.63 33.00 -57.25
CA GLU A 830 46.62 32.24 -58.03
C GLU A 830 47.14 31.01 -57.28
N SER A 831 47.29 31.09 -55.94
CA SER A 831 47.70 29.95 -55.10
C SER A 831 47.26 30.11 -53.64
N GLY A 832 47.26 29.01 -52.89
CA GLY A 832 46.94 28.97 -51.46
C GLY A 832 45.75 28.08 -51.12
N TRP A 833 45.38 28.03 -49.84
CA TRP A 833 44.11 27.46 -49.40
C TRP A 833 42.96 28.35 -49.87
N ILE A 834 41.96 27.74 -50.49
CA ILE A 834 40.72 28.40 -50.90
C ILE A 834 39.59 27.68 -50.21
N CYS A 835 38.78 28.42 -49.47
CA CYS A 835 37.59 27.94 -48.78
C CYS A 835 36.39 28.76 -49.21
N GLN A 836 35.26 28.12 -49.52
CA GLN A 836 34.02 28.81 -49.85
C GLN A 836 32.82 28.14 -49.17
N ASP A 837 31.87 28.98 -48.75
CA ASP A 837 30.64 28.54 -48.12
C ASP A 837 29.80 27.66 -49.05
N LEU A 838 29.27 26.58 -48.50
CA LEU A 838 28.25 25.76 -49.14
C LEU A 838 26.92 26.51 -49.15
N GLU A 839 26.08 26.28 -50.16
CA GLU A 839 24.72 26.86 -50.21
C GLU A 839 23.85 26.36 -49.05
N SER A 840 24.13 25.17 -48.56
CA SER A 840 23.52 24.61 -47.35
C SER A 840 24.59 23.78 -46.62
N PRO A 841 24.78 23.98 -45.30
CA PRO A 841 25.71 23.17 -44.53
C PRO A 841 25.36 21.68 -44.63
N ALA A 842 26.38 20.84 -44.79
CA ALA A 842 26.21 19.41 -44.94
C ALA A 842 26.39 18.70 -43.60
N GLU A 843 25.37 17.98 -43.14
CA GLU A 843 25.43 17.21 -41.90
C GLU A 843 26.30 15.95 -42.06
N ILE A 844 27.20 15.73 -41.09
CA ILE A 844 27.91 14.47 -40.93
C ILE A 844 27.68 13.90 -39.53
N LEU A 845 27.42 12.60 -39.48
CA LEU A 845 27.23 11.80 -38.27
C LEU A 845 28.57 11.23 -37.75
N PRO A 846 28.70 10.99 -36.43
CA PRO A 846 29.88 10.37 -35.84
C PRO A 846 30.07 8.94 -36.34
N ASP A 847 31.34 8.52 -36.43
CA ASP A 847 31.80 7.17 -36.80
C ASP A 847 31.27 6.63 -38.14
N VAL A 848 30.87 7.53 -39.05
CA VAL A 848 30.48 7.22 -40.43
C VAL A 848 31.59 7.61 -41.40
N SER A 849 31.83 6.77 -42.42
CA SER A 849 32.82 7.05 -43.47
C SER A 849 32.24 7.95 -44.55
N TYR A 850 32.96 9.04 -44.86
CA TYR A 850 32.64 10.00 -45.92
C TYR A 850 33.82 10.12 -46.87
N ARG A 851 33.56 10.63 -48.08
CA ARG A 851 34.61 11.03 -49.02
C ARG A 851 34.45 12.49 -49.38
N ILE A 852 35.55 13.23 -49.34
CA ILE A 852 35.64 14.57 -49.93
C ILE A 852 36.51 14.52 -51.18
N SER A 853 36.17 15.34 -52.16
CA SER A 853 36.88 15.39 -53.44
C SER A 853 36.82 16.76 -54.09
N ILE A 854 37.87 17.13 -54.82
CA ILE A 854 37.89 18.21 -55.78
C ILE A 854 37.97 17.65 -57.21
N HIS A 855 37.05 18.03 -58.08
CA HIS A 855 37.12 17.82 -59.51
C HIS A 855 37.91 18.95 -60.16
N THR A 856 38.90 18.62 -60.99
CA THR A 856 39.71 19.59 -61.75
C THR A 856 39.45 19.42 -63.25
N SER A 857 39.08 20.49 -63.97
CA SER A 857 38.78 20.39 -65.41
C SER A 857 40.00 20.36 -66.34
N GLY A 858 41.20 20.64 -65.83
CA GLY A 858 42.44 20.62 -66.59
C GLY A 858 43.40 19.54 -66.10
N ASN A 859 44.69 19.78 -66.34
CA ASN A 859 45.71 18.73 -66.25
C ASN A 859 46.60 18.85 -65.02
N TYR A 860 46.29 19.69 -64.04
CA TYR A 860 47.15 19.87 -62.85
C TYR A 860 46.37 19.72 -61.56
N TYR A 861 47.02 19.08 -60.58
CA TYR A 861 46.52 18.96 -59.21
C TYR A 861 47.68 19.01 -58.21
N VAL A 862 47.37 19.21 -56.94
CA VAL A 862 48.34 19.29 -55.84
C VAL A 862 48.41 17.96 -55.10
N ARG A 863 49.62 17.49 -54.79
CA ARG A 863 49.81 16.23 -54.07
C ARG A 863 51.02 16.17 -53.15
N THR A 864 50.94 15.26 -52.18
CA THR A 864 52.08 14.74 -51.42
C THR A 864 52.03 13.21 -51.41
N GLY A 865 53.02 12.58 -52.05
CA GLY A 865 53.10 11.13 -52.18
C GLY A 865 53.32 10.43 -50.84
N SER A 866 52.77 9.22 -50.70
CA SER A 866 52.95 8.34 -49.52
C SER A 866 52.54 8.94 -48.17
N TYR A 867 51.77 10.03 -48.15
CA TYR A 867 51.30 10.70 -46.94
C TYR A 867 50.43 9.79 -46.05
N PHE A 868 49.53 9.01 -46.66
CA PHE A 868 48.67 8.05 -45.97
C PHE A 868 49.25 6.63 -45.98
N ALA A 869 50.58 6.49 -45.85
CA ALA A 869 51.21 5.20 -45.57
C ALA A 869 50.77 4.63 -44.21
N ASN A 870 50.42 5.52 -43.28
CA ASN A 870 49.73 5.23 -42.02
C ASN A 870 48.44 6.09 -41.95
N PRO A 871 47.47 5.77 -41.06
CA PRO A 871 46.33 6.64 -40.80
C PRO A 871 46.79 8.01 -40.30
N TYR A 872 46.04 9.06 -40.64
CA TYR A 872 46.24 10.41 -40.16
C TYR A 872 45.05 10.84 -39.33
N THR A 873 45.30 11.42 -38.15
CA THR A 873 44.25 11.89 -37.24
C THR A 873 44.55 13.34 -36.84
N ASN A 874 43.53 14.20 -36.90
CA ASN A 874 43.59 15.59 -36.44
C ASN A 874 42.25 15.96 -35.79
N GLY A 875 42.28 16.31 -34.50
CA GLY A 875 41.06 16.53 -33.72
C GLY A 875 40.11 15.31 -33.80
N PRO A 876 38.81 15.51 -34.08
CA PRO A 876 37.85 14.42 -34.20
C PRO A 876 37.99 13.61 -35.50
N PHE A 877 38.78 14.08 -36.48
CA PHE A 877 38.83 13.47 -37.81
C PHE A 877 39.95 12.46 -37.98
N THR A 878 39.65 11.38 -38.68
CA THR A 878 40.64 10.38 -39.10
C THR A 878 40.51 10.04 -40.57
N VAL A 879 41.64 10.07 -41.29
CA VAL A 879 41.83 9.48 -42.62
C VAL A 879 42.54 8.14 -42.46
N PRO A 880 41.98 7.02 -42.94
CA PRO A 880 42.60 5.70 -42.80
C PRO A 880 43.87 5.56 -43.65
N ALA A 881 44.67 4.52 -43.38
CA ALA A 881 45.79 4.17 -44.25
C ALA A 881 45.30 3.85 -45.67
N ILE A 882 46.02 4.33 -46.70
CA ILE A 882 45.57 4.28 -48.10
C ILE A 882 44.21 4.99 -48.28
N GLY A 883 43.95 6.02 -47.48
CA GLY A 883 42.70 6.79 -47.47
C GLY A 883 42.57 7.82 -48.57
N GLY A 884 43.62 8.09 -49.36
CA GLY A 884 43.52 8.94 -50.54
C GLY A 884 42.65 8.28 -51.62
N LYS A 885 41.82 9.07 -52.29
CA LYS A 885 40.85 8.59 -53.30
C LYS A 885 40.95 9.38 -54.59
N TYR A 886 40.80 8.69 -55.72
CA TYR A 886 40.67 9.35 -57.02
C TYR A 886 39.80 8.59 -58.04
N THR A 887 39.32 9.31 -59.06
CA THR A 887 38.74 8.75 -60.29
C THR A 887 39.03 9.72 -61.44
N ASP A 888 39.58 9.23 -62.54
CA ASP A 888 39.80 10.00 -63.76
C ASP A 888 38.48 10.16 -64.52
N SER A 889 38.00 11.39 -64.65
CA SER A 889 36.69 11.72 -65.21
C SER A 889 36.61 13.20 -65.59
N VAL A 890 36.06 13.47 -66.78
CA VAL A 890 35.78 14.83 -67.28
C VAL A 890 34.60 15.53 -66.58
N SER A 891 33.90 14.81 -65.69
CA SER A 891 32.80 15.31 -64.87
C SER A 891 33.00 14.95 -63.41
N VAL A 892 32.29 15.66 -62.52
CA VAL A 892 32.18 15.28 -61.11
C VAL A 892 31.71 13.83 -60.99
N ALA A 893 32.46 13.02 -60.24
CA ALA A 893 32.22 11.59 -60.09
C ALA A 893 32.77 11.08 -58.75
N TYR A 894 32.08 10.10 -58.16
CA TYR A 894 32.50 9.47 -56.92
C TYR A 894 33.91 8.84 -57.05
N PRO A 895 34.90 9.22 -56.22
CA PRO A 895 36.23 8.63 -56.23
C PRO A 895 36.21 7.15 -55.80
N THR A 896 36.71 6.24 -56.65
CA THR A 896 36.67 4.78 -56.40
C THR A 896 38.04 4.13 -56.25
N SER A 897 39.09 4.73 -56.82
CA SER A 897 40.46 4.19 -56.73
C SER A 897 41.15 4.67 -55.45
N ASN A 898 41.95 3.79 -54.83
CA ASN A 898 42.67 4.09 -53.60
C ASN A 898 44.12 4.50 -53.89
N THR A 899 44.66 5.41 -53.09
CA THR A 899 46.05 5.84 -53.13
C THR A 899 46.55 6.21 -51.74
N ALA A 900 47.85 6.07 -51.49
CA ALA A 900 48.48 6.57 -50.26
C ALA A 900 48.85 8.07 -50.33
N THR A 901 48.38 8.78 -51.36
CA THR A 901 48.73 10.17 -51.66
C THR A 901 47.73 11.12 -51.00
N ASN A 902 48.21 12.21 -50.39
CA ASN A 902 47.35 13.32 -49.97
C ASN A 902 47.13 14.27 -51.15
N LEU A 903 45.87 14.57 -51.44
CA LEU A 903 45.41 15.37 -52.57
C LEU A 903 44.89 16.76 -52.15
N TRP A 904 45.12 17.14 -50.88
CA TRP A 904 44.94 18.49 -50.33
C TRP A 904 43.56 19.12 -50.55
N VAL A 905 42.53 18.34 -50.22
CA VAL A 905 41.13 18.78 -50.09
C VAL A 905 40.79 18.84 -48.61
N ASP A 906 39.88 19.73 -48.21
CA ASP A 906 39.46 19.93 -46.83
C ASP A 906 38.05 20.51 -46.73
N PHE A 907 37.64 20.89 -45.52
CA PHE A 907 36.40 21.56 -45.18
C PHE A 907 36.54 22.38 -43.89
N THR A 908 35.56 23.24 -43.64
CA THR A 908 35.34 23.86 -42.33
C THR A 908 34.17 23.15 -41.65
N PHE A 909 34.40 22.61 -40.45
CA PHE A 909 33.44 21.86 -39.67
C PHE A 909 33.14 22.57 -38.35
N ALA A 910 31.84 22.77 -38.10
CA ALA A 910 31.33 23.14 -36.80
C ALA A 910 30.85 21.85 -36.10
N PRO A 911 31.50 21.42 -35.00
CA PRO A 911 30.95 20.33 -34.21
C PRO A 911 29.60 20.76 -33.66
N THR A 912 28.56 20.00 -33.97
CA THR A 912 27.39 19.94 -33.09
C THR A 912 27.85 18.99 -32.00
N GLY A 913 28.46 19.51 -30.94
CA GLY A 913 29.02 18.69 -29.85
C GLY A 913 28.04 17.56 -29.50
N SER A 914 28.56 16.35 -29.24
CA SER A 914 27.80 15.11 -28.92
C SER A 914 26.36 15.45 -28.63
N THR A 915 25.48 15.34 -29.64
CA THR A 915 24.15 15.95 -29.61
C THR A 915 23.47 15.54 -28.31
N THR A 916 23.55 16.38 -27.30
CA THR A 916 22.59 16.39 -26.22
C THR A 916 21.37 16.89 -26.94
N TRP A 917 20.51 15.96 -27.35
CA TRP A 917 19.19 16.34 -27.81
C TRP A 917 18.61 17.29 -26.78
N ASP A 918 18.14 18.44 -27.22
CA ASP A 918 17.61 19.43 -26.29
C ASP A 918 16.38 18.81 -25.64
N VAL A 919 16.52 18.49 -24.37
CA VAL A 919 15.40 18.11 -23.51
C VAL A 919 14.94 19.38 -22.83
N THR A 920 13.92 19.98 -23.40
CA THR A 920 13.28 21.12 -22.76
C THR A 920 12.35 20.58 -21.68
N VAL A 921 12.54 20.99 -20.43
CA VAL A 921 11.59 20.68 -19.37
C VAL A 921 10.62 21.85 -19.24
N THR A 922 9.34 21.61 -19.47
CA THR A 922 8.30 22.64 -19.32
C THR A 922 7.38 22.27 -18.18
N ASN A 923 7.16 23.20 -17.26
CA ASN A 923 6.08 23.08 -16.29
C ASN A 923 4.75 23.39 -17.00
N GLY A 924 3.97 22.36 -17.32
CA GLY A 924 2.65 22.46 -17.94
C GLY A 924 1.52 22.71 -16.94
N SER A 925 1.83 22.90 -15.66
CA SER A 925 0.83 23.15 -14.61
C SER A 925 0.19 24.53 -14.78
N ALA A 926 -1.09 24.67 -14.40
CA ALA A 926 -1.72 25.99 -14.33
C ALA A 926 -1.04 26.87 -13.24
N ALA A 927 -1.22 28.19 -13.32
CA ALA A 927 -0.69 29.12 -12.32
C ALA A 927 -1.21 28.76 -10.90
N GLY A 928 -0.31 28.70 -9.91
CA GLY A 928 -0.62 28.35 -8.51
C GLY A 928 -0.30 26.90 -8.10
N TYR A 929 0.26 26.08 -8.98
CA TYR A 929 0.65 24.68 -8.72
C TYR A 929 2.14 24.58 -8.33
N LYS A 930 2.47 23.80 -7.29
CA LYS A 930 3.78 23.83 -6.61
C LYS A 930 4.84 22.86 -7.19
N CYS A 931 5.27 23.07 -8.44
CA CYS A 931 6.47 22.41 -8.98
C CYS A 931 7.71 23.30 -8.80
N ASN A 932 8.77 22.75 -8.22
CA ASN A 932 10.15 23.24 -8.32
C ASN A 932 10.93 22.29 -9.24
N VAL A 933 11.00 22.59 -10.53
CA VAL A 933 11.84 21.81 -11.46
C VAL A 933 13.30 22.19 -11.19
N ALA A 934 14.07 21.28 -10.61
CA ALA A 934 15.52 21.41 -10.52
C ALA A 934 16.16 21.01 -11.86
N GLU A 935 17.40 21.43 -12.09
CA GLU A 935 18.13 21.34 -13.36
C GLU A 935 17.93 20.00 -14.11
N SER A 936 17.85 20.05 -15.44
CA SER A 936 18.01 18.86 -16.28
C SER A 936 19.49 18.56 -16.48
N ARG A 937 19.89 17.30 -16.31
CA ARG A 937 21.26 16.86 -16.57
C ARG A 937 21.26 15.62 -17.46
N VAL A 938 22.10 15.66 -18.50
CA VAL A 938 22.37 14.46 -19.32
C VAL A 938 23.17 13.46 -18.48
N VAL A 939 22.71 12.21 -18.43
CA VAL A 939 23.41 11.12 -17.73
C VAL A 939 24.23 10.36 -18.78
N ASP A 940 25.50 10.07 -18.47
CA ASP A 940 26.53 9.46 -19.35
C ASP A 940 26.26 7.99 -19.77
N ASN A 941 24.99 7.61 -19.93
CA ASN A 941 24.56 6.26 -20.24
C ASN A 941 23.57 6.24 -21.43
N GLY A 942 24.07 6.53 -22.63
CA GLY A 942 23.35 6.22 -23.88
C GLY A 942 22.23 7.20 -24.28
N ASN A 943 22.49 8.50 -24.21
CA ASN A 943 21.57 9.58 -24.62
C ASN A 943 20.28 9.68 -23.78
N ALA A 944 20.29 9.34 -22.48
CA ALA A 944 19.18 9.58 -21.56
C ALA A 944 19.38 10.86 -20.75
N THR A 945 18.31 11.58 -20.42
CA THR A 945 18.34 12.78 -19.57
C THR A 945 17.62 12.51 -18.26
N GLU A 946 18.21 13.00 -17.17
CA GLU A 946 17.59 13.01 -15.86
C GLU A 946 17.02 14.39 -15.55
N VAL A 947 15.77 14.41 -15.13
CA VAL A 947 15.01 15.59 -14.75
C VAL A 947 14.66 15.46 -13.28
N GLU A 948 15.17 16.37 -12.46
CA GLU A 948 14.81 16.42 -11.06
C GLU A 948 13.68 17.44 -10.84
N VAL A 949 12.61 17.02 -10.16
CA VAL A 949 11.50 17.90 -9.81
C VAL A 949 11.23 17.74 -8.34
N GLU A 950 11.53 18.78 -7.58
CA GLU A 950 11.01 18.94 -6.25
C GLU A 950 9.56 19.46 -6.34
N VAL A 951 8.65 18.96 -5.53
CA VAL A 951 7.28 19.49 -5.44
C VAL A 951 6.96 19.82 -4.00
N ALA A 952 6.18 20.86 -3.75
CA ALA A 952 5.76 21.12 -2.38
C ALA A 952 4.94 19.95 -1.81
N ASN A 953 5.01 19.77 -0.50
CA ASN A 953 4.21 18.78 0.23
C ASN A 953 2.73 18.84 -0.19
N GLY A 954 2.14 17.68 -0.51
CA GLY A 954 0.75 17.59 -0.99
C GLY A 954 0.56 17.72 -2.50
N TRP A 955 1.63 17.86 -3.27
CA TRP A 955 1.61 17.85 -4.74
C TRP A 955 2.29 16.58 -5.28
N LYS A 956 2.01 16.22 -6.55
CA LYS A 956 2.73 15.17 -7.26
C LYS A 956 3.09 15.67 -8.65
N ALA A 957 4.30 15.37 -9.12
CA ALA A 957 4.71 15.60 -10.50
C ALA A 957 4.31 14.39 -11.36
N THR A 958 3.74 14.68 -12.52
CA THR A 958 3.56 13.70 -13.60
C THR A 958 4.40 14.16 -14.79
N PHE A 959 5.04 13.19 -15.45
CA PHE A 959 5.99 13.43 -16.52
C PHE A 959 5.43 12.83 -17.81
N SER A 960 5.42 13.61 -18.89
CA SER A 960 5.05 13.15 -20.23
C SER A 960 5.98 13.73 -21.28
N GLY A 961 6.05 13.08 -22.45
CA GLY A 961 6.99 13.45 -23.52
C GLY A 961 8.32 12.69 -23.47
N CYS A 962 9.17 12.86 -24.50
CA CYS A 962 10.49 12.22 -24.64
C CYS A 962 10.57 10.67 -24.50
N GLY A 963 9.51 9.93 -24.88
CA GLY A 963 9.48 8.46 -24.81
C GLY A 963 9.24 7.90 -23.39
N ALA A 964 9.20 6.58 -23.24
CA ALA A 964 8.90 5.94 -21.94
C ALA A 964 10.11 6.00 -21.00
N GLY A 965 10.04 6.81 -19.94
CA GLY A 965 11.08 6.90 -18.90
C GLY A 965 10.72 6.17 -17.59
N SER A 966 11.65 6.20 -16.63
CA SER A 966 11.44 5.72 -15.26
C SER A 966 11.45 6.89 -14.29
N THR A 967 10.55 6.90 -13.32
CA THR A 967 10.51 7.93 -12.27
C THR A 967 10.75 7.29 -10.92
N VAL A 968 11.71 7.82 -10.16
CA VAL A 968 11.96 7.48 -8.76
C VAL A 968 11.54 8.66 -7.90
N GLN A 969 10.86 8.40 -6.79
CA GLN A 969 10.46 9.43 -5.84
C GLN A 969 11.16 9.21 -4.51
N ASN A 970 11.75 10.27 -3.96
CA ASN A 970 12.33 10.29 -2.61
C ASN A 970 11.85 11.55 -1.88
N GLY A 971 10.85 11.40 -1.00
CA GLY A 971 10.18 12.53 -0.35
C GLY A 971 9.45 13.42 -1.37
N ASN A 972 9.83 14.69 -1.41
CA ASN A 972 9.31 15.70 -2.33
C ASN A 972 10.07 15.77 -3.66
N GLN A 973 11.17 15.04 -3.79
CA GLN A 973 12.00 15.02 -5.00
C GLN A 973 11.57 13.86 -5.90
N TYR A 974 11.33 14.16 -7.17
CA TYR A 974 11.08 13.23 -8.25
C TYR A 974 12.28 13.26 -9.19
N THR A 975 12.93 12.13 -9.38
CA THR A 975 14.00 11.96 -10.38
C THR A 975 13.41 11.17 -11.55
N HIS A 976 13.23 11.81 -12.70
CA HIS A 976 12.74 11.18 -13.92
C HIS A 976 13.88 10.98 -14.92
N THR A 977 14.19 9.73 -15.26
CA THR A 977 15.16 9.39 -16.28
C THR A 977 14.43 8.99 -17.56
N THR A 978 14.68 9.70 -18.67
CA THR A 978 14.08 9.36 -19.97
C THR A 978 14.64 8.04 -20.53
N ALA A 979 13.96 7.44 -21.51
CA ALA A 979 14.61 6.46 -22.40
C ALA A 979 15.73 7.14 -23.23
N ALA A 980 16.50 6.34 -23.98
CA ALA A 980 17.46 6.85 -24.95
C ALA A 980 16.77 7.80 -25.94
N ILE A 981 17.26 9.05 -25.98
CA ILE A 981 16.73 10.12 -26.78
C ILE A 981 17.43 10.12 -28.13
N THR A 982 16.65 10.24 -29.21
CA THR A 982 17.14 10.22 -30.60
C THR A 982 16.73 11.45 -31.41
N GLU A 983 16.04 12.42 -30.80
CA GLU A 983 15.66 13.72 -31.38
C GLU A 983 15.34 14.74 -30.26
N ASN A 984 15.38 16.05 -30.54
CA ASN A 984 14.96 17.09 -29.59
C ASN A 984 13.52 16.83 -29.12
N CYS A 985 13.26 16.97 -27.82
CA CYS A 985 11.96 16.64 -27.26
C CYS A 985 11.67 17.45 -26.00
N THR A 986 10.40 17.52 -25.62
CA THR A 986 9.96 18.24 -24.42
C THR A 986 9.49 17.24 -23.37
N VAL A 987 10.04 17.33 -22.15
CA VAL A 987 9.46 16.67 -20.96
C VAL A 987 8.51 17.68 -20.33
N GLU A 988 7.21 17.40 -20.43
CA GLU A 988 6.18 18.17 -19.76
C GLU A 988 6.00 17.65 -18.33
N VAL A 989 6.19 18.54 -17.37
CA VAL A 989 5.95 18.29 -15.94
C VAL A 989 4.62 18.94 -15.58
N ILE A 990 3.64 18.12 -15.22
CA ILE A 990 2.37 18.60 -14.67
C ILE A 990 2.36 18.24 -13.19
N CYS A 991 2.52 19.24 -12.34
CA CYS A 991 2.14 19.11 -10.95
C CYS A 991 0.64 19.19 -10.86
N GLU A 992 0.07 18.27 -10.10
CA GLU A 992 -1.30 18.38 -9.64
C GLU A 992 -1.30 18.18 -8.14
N GLN A 993 -2.27 18.82 -7.47
CA GLN A 993 -2.50 18.54 -6.06
C GLN A 993 -2.70 17.03 -5.97
N ARG A 994 -2.10 16.37 -4.98
CA ARG A 994 -2.41 14.97 -4.69
C ARG A 994 -3.90 14.92 -4.38
N ARG A 995 -4.70 14.64 -5.41
CA ARG A 995 -6.10 14.30 -5.26
C ARG A 995 -6.11 12.94 -4.57
N SER A 996 -6.11 12.95 -3.24
CA SER A 996 -6.84 11.93 -2.50
C SER A 996 -8.22 11.85 -3.14
N PRO A 997 -8.74 10.67 -3.49
CA PRO A 997 -10.05 10.59 -4.13
C PRO A 997 -11.15 10.99 -3.14
N LEU A 998 -11.38 12.30 -3.02
CA LEU A 998 -12.65 12.88 -2.65
C LEU A 998 -13.55 12.70 -3.88
N TRP A 999 -14.34 11.63 -3.90
CA TRP A 999 -15.49 11.59 -4.79
C TRP A 999 -16.61 12.42 -4.18
N LEU A 1000 -17.05 13.39 -4.99
CA LEU A 1000 -18.28 14.16 -4.87
C LEU A 1000 -19.49 13.26 -4.55
N ILE A 1001 -20.43 13.79 -3.75
CA ILE A 1001 -21.82 13.33 -3.65
C ILE A 1001 -22.70 14.53 -4.02
N PRO A 1002 -23.89 14.37 -4.64
CA PRO A 1002 -24.35 13.34 -5.57
C PRO A 1002 -24.39 13.80 -7.03
#